data_AF-A0A8H4ZVL8-F1
#
_entry.id   AF-A0A8H4ZVL8-F1
#
_cell.length_a   1.000
_cell.length_b   1.000
_cell.length_c   1.000
_cell.angle_alpha   90.00
_cell.angle_beta   90.00
_cell.angle_gamma   90.00
#
_symmetry.space_group_name_H-M   'P 1'
#
loop_
_entity.id
_entity.type
_entity.pdbx_description
1 polymer ?
#
loop_
_entity_poly.entity_id
_entity_poly.type
_entity_poly.pdbx_seq_one_letter_code
_entity_poly.pdbx_strand_id
1 'polypeptide(L)'
;MSTPTISFANHLDVSVTVYDSFSDQDKTNYFGTLTSIATVPPKSTASLQLKHPTSVLIVSDAKSNSPLARIIYLQDVSTGPFAVGDTDVKAMAQTMDFITFITNNKNDPLTQAFNAIWKDTSKPQVTPVNKFFAQHEQYKSCTFATYMMGITYTAEQPESKGKPMDQALYSLSTLATLLGATWPEFLPDIVVTNFTCNTNNDTLALQAGIDLKKLPAQSDEALQFFGSLFNVQHLQVSVTFNYAVGLNIFGTRLSISLDAMHVPFGGAGTLNINKPTATIDINPLFKFVVFTVTGDMPFDIFDNNFEADLSMTIDNIEAAFGVVIKGDKGPLPAPPAMKGVHFESFGVGIGIIFEPPSAAIGLSGQLHIGDAGNNTIVPLDDDSFVVVCQLIEEVPNPLYISFYVPQMHLTDVYTVFTNAQCPVDVPVLFSDLSFQWSENPMEPVVLPDGSLSNMGYGFSAAADIFGFDFYGDVELDLIDGVKADIEMSPLSFGNIFSIQGDGTGVTLKVDANGNPIKNNQIITKAEQKQVIQNATTKQMVPPGGAVLKIQTLGAPFLHLNGSINLFEVENWHIEADVSPSGINFDVGFGGIISSDMNCTLSDFHNLDASFQYGLNDTISLPSIAGVSLGSIPLAALVNAHFKLNISSSDIVLSVGGGFDFEGLTRNFGDFTADVNISSVSDLLSAIVNNIESNASQIFGDLLNDAGAWAGQVQRNVIQGVENVASVLQNAFNQSADQAASTMREAGFAANTIASGLQTAYGLSATAVAQAMQQAGFAAQEVASALQSVFGNDAAAIASALQTAYNMGADQIQGLLGDIGFSADQIGQAFQSLGGDFADLGNQILHGLDPSNWPNPFGGGGIFGGGGGGIFGGGFP
;
A
#
# COMPACT_ATOMS: atom_id res chain seq x y z
N MET A 1 -29.11 54.80 -50.26
CA MET A 1 -29.38 56.25 -50.41
C MET A 1 -28.18 56.89 -51.08
N SER A 2 -28.36 57.86 -51.98
CA SER A 2 -27.24 58.59 -52.60
C SER A 2 -26.53 59.43 -51.55
N THR A 3 -25.19 59.43 -51.54
CA THR A 3 -24.44 60.21 -50.56
C THR A 3 -24.54 61.72 -50.84
N PRO A 4 -24.75 62.57 -49.82
CA PRO A 4 -24.97 64.00 -50.00
C PRO A 4 -23.69 64.73 -50.43
N THR A 5 -23.85 65.81 -51.20
CA THR A 5 -22.76 66.73 -51.56
C THR A 5 -22.97 68.06 -50.85
N ILE A 6 -21.95 68.54 -50.14
CA ILE A 6 -22.02 69.81 -49.39
C ILE A 6 -21.01 70.82 -49.95
N SER A 7 -21.32 72.12 -49.80
CA SER A 7 -20.36 73.20 -50.07
C SER A 7 -19.62 73.54 -48.79
N PHE A 8 -18.28 73.39 -48.81
CA PHE A 8 -17.41 73.67 -47.66
C PHE A 8 -16.48 74.84 -47.94
N ALA A 9 -16.49 75.86 -47.07
CA ALA A 9 -15.65 77.05 -47.21
C ALA A 9 -14.45 77.05 -46.26
N ASN A 10 -13.25 77.20 -46.79
CA ASN A 10 -12.03 77.44 -46.03
C ASN A 10 -11.76 78.94 -45.97
N HIS A 11 -12.02 79.57 -44.82
CA HIS A 11 -11.74 81.00 -44.61
C HIS A 11 -10.31 81.26 -44.11
N LEU A 12 -9.47 80.25 -43.97
CA LEU A 12 -8.10 80.38 -43.46
C LEU A 12 -7.09 80.66 -44.58
N ASP A 13 -5.90 81.12 -44.17
CA ASP A 13 -4.74 81.36 -45.05
C ASP A 13 -3.89 80.09 -45.30
N VAL A 14 -4.33 78.94 -44.76
CA VAL A 14 -3.71 77.62 -44.94
C VAL A 14 -4.66 76.67 -45.66
N SER A 15 -4.11 75.71 -46.40
CA SER A 15 -4.91 74.60 -46.94
C SER A 15 -5.40 73.74 -45.78
N VAL A 16 -6.62 73.23 -45.88
CA VAL A 16 -7.20 72.32 -44.87
C VAL A 16 -7.57 70.98 -45.49
N THR A 17 -7.40 69.90 -44.76
CA THR A 17 -7.88 68.56 -45.16
C THR A 17 -9.13 68.23 -44.36
N VAL A 18 -10.17 67.75 -45.06
CA VAL A 18 -11.45 67.37 -44.47
C VAL A 18 -11.57 65.86 -44.50
N TYR A 19 -11.84 65.26 -43.34
CA TYR A 19 -12.02 63.82 -43.14
C TYR A 19 -13.45 63.50 -42.72
N ASP A 20 -14.00 62.37 -43.17
CA ASP A 20 -15.21 61.77 -42.61
C ASP A 20 -14.82 60.80 -41.50
N SER A 21 -15.53 60.87 -40.38
CA SER A 21 -15.28 60.11 -39.15
C SER A 21 -16.50 59.30 -38.71
N PHE A 22 -17.56 59.24 -39.53
CA PHE A 22 -18.82 58.58 -39.15
C PHE A 22 -18.76 57.04 -39.20
N SER A 23 -19.48 56.40 -38.26
CA SER A 23 -19.71 54.94 -38.20
C SER A 23 -21.20 54.65 -37.95
N ASP A 24 -21.79 53.75 -38.73
CA ASP A 24 -23.20 53.32 -38.59
C ASP A 24 -23.49 52.68 -37.21
N GLN A 25 -22.46 52.08 -36.60
CA GLN A 25 -22.56 51.46 -35.28
C GLN A 25 -22.46 52.47 -34.14
N ASP A 26 -21.94 53.68 -34.38
CA ASP A 26 -21.79 54.68 -33.33
C ASP A 26 -21.91 56.12 -33.83
N LYS A 27 -23.14 56.65 -33.72
CA LYS A 27 -23.50 58.00 -34.16
C LYS A 27 -22.95 59.11 -33.25
N THR A 28 -22.33 58.75 -32.12
CA THR A 28 -21.83 59.69 -31.09
C THR A 28 -20.32 59.82 -31.05
N ASN A 29 -19.62 59.17 -31.99
CA ASN A 29 -18.17 59.08 -31.99
C ASN A 29 -17.47 60.45 -32.02
N TYR A 30 -16.48 60.62 -31.14
CA TYR A 30 -15.64 61.80 -31.08
C TYR A 30 -14.43 61.70 -32.01
N PHE A 31 -13.96 60.48 -32.28
CA PHE A 31 -12.91 60.15 -33.25
C PHE A 31 -13.23 58.81 -33.90
N GLY A 32 -13.85 58.77 -35.06
CA GLY A 32 -13.94 57.56 -35.87
C GLY A 32 -12.75 57.36 -36.78
N THR A 33 -12.64 56.17 -37.36
CA THR A 33 -11.71 55.89 -38.47
C THR A 33 -11.85 56.99 -39.52
N LEU A 34 -10.81 57.78 -39.68
CA LEU A 34 -10.83 58.92 -40.57
C LEU A 34 -10.67 58.44 -42.00
N THR A 35 -11.49 58.94 -42.91
CA THR A 35 -11.14 58.90 -44.33
C THR A 35 -11.06 60.31 -44.89
N SER A 36 -9.93 60.60 -45.54
CA SER A 36 -9.77 61.84 -46.29
C SER A 36 -10.84 61.96 -47.38
N ILE A 37 -11.54 63.10 -47.39
CA ILE A 37 -12.56 63.44 -48.40
C ILE A 37 -11.93 64.35 -49.46
N ALA A 38 -11.33 65.46 -49.02
CA ALA A 38 -10.68 66.42 -49.90
C ALA A 38 -9.72 67.35 -49.13
N THR A 39 -8.76 67.94 -49.86
CA THR A 39 -7.98 69.08 -49.40
C THR A 39 -8.52 70.35 -50.05
N VAL A 40 -8.87 71.34 -49.22
CA VAL A 40 -9.47 72.62 -49.64
C VAL A 40 -8.42 73.74 -49.52
N PRO A 41 -8.02 74.39 -50.63
CA PRO A 41 -7.01 75.46 -50.61
C PRO A 41 -7.40 76.67 -49.72
N PRO A 42 -6.44 77.53 -49.35
CA PRO A 42 -6.71 78.74 -48.58
C PRO A 42 -7.75 79.63 -49.25
N LYS A 43 -8.59 80.31 -48.45
CA LYS A 43 -9.60 81.29 -48.91
C LYS A 43 -10.46 80.81 -50.08
N SER A 44 -10.80 79.51 -50.11
CA SER A 44 -11.54 78.88 -51.21
C SER A 44 -12.75 78.09 -50.71
N THR A 45 -13.65 77.75 -51.61
CA THR A 45 -14.81 76.88 -51.34
C THR A 45 -14.74 75.67 -52.25
N ALA A 46 -14.94 74.48 -51.68
CA ALA A 46 -14.92 73.22 -52.40
C ALA A 46 -16.25 72.46 -52.22
N SER A 47 -16.63 71.70 -53.24
CA SER A 47 -17.75 70.77 -53.18
C SER A 47 -17.26 69.43 -52.65
N LEU A 48 -17.76 69.01 -51.48
CA LEU A 48 -17.36 67.77 -50.82
C LEU A 48 -18.45 66.71 -50.98
N GLN A 49 -18.12 65.57 -51.56
CA GLN A 49 -18.99 64.41 -51.58
C GLN A 49 -18.81 63.64 -50.26
N LEU A 50 -19.85 63.64 -49.42
CA LEU A 50 -19.82 62.92 -48.15
C LEU A 50 -19.89 61.41 -48.40
N LYS A 51 -19.41 60.63 -47.42
CA LYS A 51 -19.47 59.17 -47.50
C LYS A 51 -20.79 58.60 -46.98
N HIS A 52 -21.48 59.34 -46.12
CA HIS A 52 -22.64 58.85 -45.39
C HIS A 52 -23.78 59.90 -45.36
N PRO A 53 -25.06 59.48 -45.26
CA PRO A 53 -26.21 60.37 -45.00
C PRO A 53 -26.09 61.19 -43.70
N THR A 54 -25.37 60.67 -42.71
CA THR A 54 -24.96 61.40 -41.53
C THR A 54 -23.44 61.35 -41.48
N SER A 55 -22.76 62.48 -41.39
CA SER A 55 -21.30 62.53 -41.36
C SER A 55 -20.81 63.39 -40.20
N VAL A 56 -19.67 63.00 -39.63
CA VAL A 56 -18.91 63.82 -38.69
C VAL A 56 -17.61 64.20 -39.38
N LEU A 57 -17.46 65.48 -39.68
CA LEU A 57 -16.32 66.01 -40.42
C LEU A 57 -15.26 66.53 -39.46
N ILE A 58 -14.04 66.06 -39.61
CA ILE A 58 -12.85 66.56 -38.92
C ILE A 58 -12.02 67.36 -39.92
N VAL A 59 -11.69 68.59 -39.57
CA VAL A 59 -10.88 69.50 -40.40
C VAL A 59 -9.53 69.68 -39.74
N SER A 60 -8.45 69.47 -40.48
CA SER A 60 -7.08 69.72 -40.01
C SER A 60 -6.31 70.63 -40.97
N ASP A 61 -5.26 71.27 -40.46
CA ASP A 61 -4.28 71.97 -41.29
C ASP A 61 -3.57 70.96 -42.20
N ALA A 62 -3.56 71.19 -43.51
CA ALA A 62 -3.02 70.21 -44.47
C ALA A 62 -1.50 70.00 -44.37
N LYS A 63 -0.78 70.89 -43.68
CA LYS A 63 0.68 70.85 -43.52
C LYS A 63 1.09 70.32 -42.15
N SER A 64 0.55 70.86 -41.06
CA SER A 64 0.89 70.43 -39.69
C SER A 64 0.05 69.24 -39.23
N ASN A 65 -1.05 68.93 -39.92
CA ASN A 65 -2.07 67.98 -39.52
C ASN A 65 -2.78 68.33 -38.20
N SER A 66 -2.59 69.55 -37.68
CA SER A 66 -3.21 69.96 -36.43
C SER A 66 -4.73 70.12 -36.58
N PRO A 67 -5.54 69.60 -35.65
CA PRO A 67 -6.99 69.72 -35.71
C PRO A 67 -7.43 71.19 -35.63
N LEU A 68 -8.42 71.55 -36.46
CA LEU A 68 -8.94 72.90 -36.58
C LEU A 68 -10.42 72.98 -36.22
N ALA A 69 -11.27 72.08 -36.72
CA ALA A 69 -12.71 72.11 -36.48
C ALA A 69 -13.35 70.72 -36.56
N ARG A 70 -14.46 70.54 -35.84
CA ARG A 70 -15.36 69.38 -35.94
C ARG A 70 -16.76 69.84 -36.30
N ILE A 71 -17.33 69.28 -37.35
CA ILE A 71 -18.61 69.69 -37.93
C ILE A 71 -19.50 68.46 -38.10
N ILE A 72 -20.73 68.51 -37.60
CA ILE A 72 -21.71 67.43 -37.75
C ILE A 72 -22.66 67.78 -38.91
N TYR A 73 -22.83 66.85 -39.84
CA TYR A 73 -23.81 66.90 -40.92
C TYR A 73 -24.88 65.84 -40.71
N LEU A 74 -26.14 66.26 -40.71
CA LEU A 74 -27.32 65.40 -40.70
C LEU A 74 -28.13 65.69 -41.96
N GLN A 75 -28.28 64.71 -42.84
CA GLN A 75 -29.12 64.84 -44.02
C GLN A 75 -30.54 65.29 -43.63
N ASP A 76 -31.09 66.22 -44.41
CA ASP A 76 -32.41 66.85 -44.23
C ASP A 76 -32.57 67.78 -42.99
N VAL A 77 -31.55 67.88 -42.13
CA VAL A 77 -31.57 68.74 -40.92
C VAL A 77 -30.54 69.88 -41.01
N SER A 78 -29.33 69.61 -41.51
CA SER A 78 -28.24 70.59 -41.51
C SER A 78 -28.33 71.54 -42.72
N THR A 79 -28.45 72.85 -42.48
CA THR A 79 -28.61 73.88 -43.54
C THR A 79 -27.36 74.74 -43.82
N GLY A 80 -26.22 74.46 -43.17
CA GLY A 80 -24.97 75.23 -43.33
C GLY A 80 -24.93 76.55 -42.53
N PRO A 81 -23.82 77.32 -42.61
CA PRO A 81 -22.65 77.11 -43.46
C PRO A 81 -21.67 76.07 -42.90
N PHE A 82 -21.14 75.22 -43.78
CA PHE A 82 -20.03 74.32 -43.44
C PHE A 82 -18.73 75.03 -43.77
N ALA A 83 -18.01 75.50 -42.75
CA ALA A 83 -16.80 76.28 -42.95
C ALA A 83 -15.82 76.09 -41.79
N VAL A 84 -14.56 76.45 -42.04
CA VAL A 84 -13.54 76.62 -41.01
C VAL A 84 -12.98 78.05 -41.07
N GLY A 85 -12.81 78.68 -39.92
CA GLY A 85 -12.35 80.07 -39.82
C GLY A 85 -11.57 80.38 -38.53
N ASP A 86 -11.19 81.66 -38.37
CA ASP A 86 -10.30 82.10 -37.29
C ASP A 86 -10.84 81.83 -35.86
N THR A 87 -12.16 81.74 -35.71
CA THR A 87 -12.80 81.36 -34.44
C THR A 87 -12.48 79.93 -34.04
N ASP A 88 -12.43 79.01 -35.02
CA ASP A 88 -12.13 77.61 -34.79
C ASP A 88 -10.63 77.44 -34.45
N VAL A 89 -9.77 78.16 -35.18
CA VAL A 89 -8.33 78.24 -34.89
C VAL A 89 -8.09 78.74 -33.47
N LYS A 90 -8.81 79.80 -33.04
CA LYS A 90 -8.70 80.35 -31.69
C LYS A 90 -9.18 79.36 -30.63
N ALA A 91 -10.28 78.65 -30.88
CA ALA A 91 -10.81 77.63 -29.97
C ALA A 91 -9.83 76.47 -29.78
N MET A 92 -9.22 76.00 -30.87
CA MET A 92 -8.18 74.97 -30.81
C MET A 92 -6.89 75.46 -30.18
N ALA A 93 -6.46 76.70 -30.42
CA ALA A 93 -5.29 77.27 -29.75
C ALA A 93 -5.48 77.33 -28.22
N GLN A 94 -6.62 77.85 -27.74
CA GLN A 94 -6.94 77.85 -26.30
C GLN A 94 -7.00 76.42 -25.73
N THR A 95 -7.49 75.46 -26.51
CA THR A 95 -7.55 74.05 -26.11
C THR A 95 -6.14 73.46 -25.95
N MET A 96 -5.24 73.72 -26.90
CA MET A 96 -3.85 73.25 -26.82
C MET A 96 -3.08 73.92 -25.68
N ASP A 97 -3.32 75.21 -25.42
CA ASP A 97 -2.77 75.92 -24.26
C ASP A 97 -3.26 75.31 -22.94
N PHE A 98 -4.54 74.95 -22.86
CA PHE A 98 -5.11 74.27 -21.70
C PHE A 98 -4.49 72.89 -21.48
N ILE A 99 -4.42 72.05 -22.52
CA ILE A 99 -3.80 70.72 -22.45
C ILE A 99 -2.34 70.83 -21.99
N THR A 100 -1.60 71.78 -22.55
CA THR A 100 -0.21 72.05 -22.16
C THR A 100 -0.12 72.48 -20.68
N PHE A 101 -1.03 73.34 -20.23
CA PHE A 101 -1.09 73.80 -18.84
C PHE A 101 -1.33 72.64 -17.88
N ILE A 102 -2.36 71.83 -18.09
CA ILE A 102 -2.70 70.72 -17.17
C ILE A 102 -1.64 69.62 -17.17
N THR A 103 -0.95 69.42 -18.31
CA THR A 103 0.14 68.43 -18.42
C THR A 103 1.35 68.85 -17.58
N ASN A 104 1.69 70.14 -17.61
CA ASN A 104 2.86 70.68 -16.90
C ASN A 104 2.58 71.05 -15.44
N ASN A 105 1.32 71.26 -15.06
CA ASN A 105 0.92 71.75 -13.74
C ASN A 105 -0.05 70.78 -13.03
N LYS A 106 0.38 69.53 -12.84
CA LYS A 106 -0.45 68.43 -12.30
C LYS A 106 -1.08 68.71 -10.92
N ASN A 107 -0.40 69.51 -10.10
CA ASN A 107 -0.83 69.84 -8.73
C ASN A 107 -1.59 71.18 -8.62
N ASP A 108 -1.78 71.89 -9.72
CA ASP A 108 -2.50 73.16 -9.71
C ASP A 108 -4.00 72.95 -9.41
N PRO A 109 -4.65 73.85 -8.63
CA PRO A 109 -6.07 73.72 -8.31
C PRO A 109 -7.00 73.62 -9.53
N LEU A 110 -6.68 74.31 -10.63
CA LEU A 110 -7.43 74.24 -11.87
C LEU A 110 -7.33 72.85 -12.51
N THR A 111 -6.12 72.30 -12.55
CA THR A 111 -5.85 70.94 -13.04
C THR A 111 -6.55 69.88 -12.19
N GLN A 112 -6.50 70.01 -10.85
CA GLN A 112 -7.19 69.09 -9.95
C GLN A 112 -8.72 69.17 -10.09
N ALA A 113 -9.28 70.38 -10.23
CA ALA A 113 -10.71 70.58 -10.45
C ALA A 113 -11.17 70.00 -11.79
N PHE A 114 -10.38 70.16 -12.85
CA PHE A 114 -10.65 69.55 -14.14
C PHE A 114 -10.57 68.02 -14.08
N ASN A 115 -9.50 67.49 -13.49
CA ASN A 115 -9.33 66.04 -13.33
C ASN A 115 -10.43 65.41 -12.47
N ALA A 116 -10.98 66.13 -11.49
CA ALA A 116 -12.09 65.66 -10.68
C ALA A 116 -13.39 65.45 -11.47
N ILE A 117 -13.59 66.16 -12.58
CA ILE A 117 -14.74 65.94 -13.47
C ILE A 117 -14.71 64.51 -14.01
N TRP A 118 -13.57 64.11 -14.55
CA TRP A 118 -13.33 62.76 -15.08
C TRP A 118 -13.44 61.65 -14.03
N LYS A 119 -13.35 62.00 -12.73
CA LYS A 119 -13.53 61.08 -11.60
C LYS A 119 -14.99 60.91 -11.16
N ASP A 120 -15.89 61.83 -11.49
CA ASP A 120 -17.32 61.75 -11.18
C ASP A 120 -18.07 61.00 -12.29
N THR A 121 -18.10 59.66 -12.20
CA THR A 121 -18.77 58.80 -13.19
C THR A 121 -20.29 58.75 -13.05
N SER A 122 -20.88 59.47 -12.08
CA SER A 122 -22.33 59.55 -11.91
C SER A 122 -23.02 60.46 -12.94
N LYS A 123 -22.25 61.16 -13.79
CA LYS A 123 -22.75 62.12 -14.78
C LYS A 123 -22.02 61.95 -16.12
N PRO A 124 -22.71 62.13 -17.26
CA PRO A 124 -22.07 62.16 -18.57
C PRO A 124 -21.03 63.29 -18.66
N GLN A 125 -19.79 62.99 -19.04
CA GLN A 125 -18.64 63.92 -18.93
C GLN A 125 -18.74 65.15 -19.85
N VAL A 126 -19.52 65.08 -20.93
CA VAL A 126 -19.69 66.16 -21.91
C VAL A 126 -20.19 67.45 -21.28
N THR A 127 -21.24 67.37 -20.44
CA THR A 127 -21.89 68.55 -19.85
C THR A 127 -21.03 69.20 -18.75
N PRO A 128 -20.46 68.46 -17.79
CA PRO A 128 -19.52 69.00 -16.80
C PRO A 128 -18.28 69.64 -17.42
N VAL A 129 -17.66 69.03 -18.43
CA VAL A 129 -16.47 69.58 -19.09
C VAL A 129 -16.80 70.88 -19.83
N ASN A 130 -17.90 70.93 -20.58
CA ASN A 130 -18.34 72.18 -21.22
C ASN A 130 -18.63 73.28 -20.20
N LYS A 131 -19.27 72.92 -19.07
CA LYS A 131 -19.55 73.87 -17.98
C LYS A 131 -18.25 74.38 -17.34
N PHE A 132 -17.26 73.52 -17.17
CA PHE A 132 -15.95 73.90 -16.65
C PHE A 132 -15.29 74.95 -17.55
N PHE A 133 -15.22 74.71 -18.86
CA PHE A 133 -14.59 75.68 -19.77
C PHE A 133 -15.35 77.01 -19.83
N ALA A 134 -16.69 76.98 -19.85
CA ALA A 134 -17.51 78.19 -19.84
C ALA A 134 -17.29 79.09 -18.60
N GLN A 135 -16.80 78.54 -17.49
CA GLN A 135 -16.52 79.26 -16.24
C GLN A 135 -15.11 79.88 -16.18
N HIS A 136 -14.21 79.54 -17.12
CA HIS A 136 -12.84 80.01 -17.13
C HIS A 136 -12.56 80.87 -18.37
N GLU A 137 -12.55 82.20 -18.21
CA GLU A 137 -12.49 83.16 -19.34
C GLU A 137 -11.26 82.94 -20.26
N GLN A 138 -10.13 82.46 -19.72
CA GLN A 138 -8.93 82.13 -20.49
C GLN A 138 -9.14 80.97 -21.48
N TYR A 139 -10.02 80.02 -21.14
CA TYR A 139 -10.28 78.78 -21.88
C TYR A 139 -11.74 78.67 -22.34
N LYS A 140 -12.48 79.78 -22.37
CA LYS A 140 -13.91 79.84 -22.66
C LYS A 140 -14.30 79.37 -24.06
N SER A 141 -13.37 79.40 -25.02
CA SER A 141 -13.61 78.88 -26.37
C SER A 141 -13.38 77.36 -26.45
N CYS A 142 -12.83 76.75 -25.41
CA CYS A 142 -12.69 75.30 -25.32
C CYS A 142 -14.06 74.67 -25.06
N THR A 143 -14.27 73.52 -25.67
CA THR A 143 -15.45 72.66 -25.45
C THR A 143 -14.96 71.24 -25.23
N PHE A 144 -15.85 70.35 -24.79
CA PHE A 144 -15.58 68.92 -24.76
C PHE A 144 -15.10 68.43 -26.13
N ALA A 145 -15.77 68.83 -27.22
CA ALA A 145 -15.39 68.40 -28.57
C ALA A 145 -13.99 68.88 -29.00
N THR A 146 -13.65 70.15 -28.74
CA THR A 146 -12.31 70.66 -29.06
C THR A 146 -11.26 70.02 -28.16
N TYR A 147 -11.55 69.84 -26.87
CA TYR A 147 -10.67 69.14 -25.93
C TYR A 147 -10.36 67.73 -26.39
N MET A 148 -11.39 66.97 -26.75
CA MET A 148 -11.26 65.64 -27.36
C MET A 148 -10.32 65.70 -28.58
N MET A 149 -10.54 66.61 -29.54
CA MET A 149 -9.63 66.75 -30.70
C MET A 149 -8.19 67.09 -30.28
N GLY A 150 -8.02 67.98 -29.30
CA GLY A 150 -6.72 68.37 -28.79
C GLY A 150 -5.94 67.20 -28.18
N ILE A 151 -6.58 66.38 -27.33
CA ILE A 151 -5.90 65.27 -26.66
C ILE A 151 -5.43 64.21 -27.66
N THR A 152 -6.17 63.96 -28.75
CA THR A 152 -5.73 63.02 -29.79
C THR A 152 -4.51 63.51 -30.55
N TYR A 153 -4.45 64.80 -30.86
CA TYR A 153 -3.28 65.41 -31.48
C TYR A 153 -2.08 65.47 -30.52
N THR A 154 -2.31 65.72 -29.24
CA THR A 154 -1.25 65.67 -28.22
C THR A 154 -0.69 64.27 -28.05
N ALA A 155 -1.53 63.24 -28.09
CA ALA A 155 -1.12 61.86 -27.97
C ALA A 155 -0.50 61.28 -29.26
N GLU A 156 -0.48 62.02 -30.36
CA GLU A 156 0.12 61.57 -31.61
C GLU A 156 1.64 61.34 -31.46
N GLN A 157 2.10 60.17 -31.87
CA GLN A 157 3.49 59.78 -31.82
C GLN A 157 4.34 60.66 -32.76
N PRO A 158 5.59 61.01 -32.39
CA PRO A 158 6.45 61.86 -33.20
C PRO A 158 6.65 61.37 -34.65
N GLU A 159 6.61 60.06 -34.87
CA GLU A 159 6.79 59.40 -36.16
C GLU A 159 5.60 59.50 -37.14
N SER A 160 4.41 59.85 -36.63
CA SER A 160 3.24 60.12 -37.49
C SER A 160 2.94 61.61 -37.65
N LYS A 161 3.52 62.49 -36.81
CA LYS A 161 3.31 63.94 -36.92
C LYS A 161 3.64 64.47 -38.32
N GLY A 162 2.67 65.15 -38.94
CA GLY A 162 2.77 65.70 -40.30
C GLY A 162 2.38 64.73 -41.42
N LYS A 163 2.01 63.47 -41.11
CA LYS A 163 1.29 62.59 -42.04
C LYS A 163 -0.22 62.88 -41.96
N PRO A 164 -1.02 62.50 -42.97
CA PRO A 164 -2.48 62.58 -42.90
C PRO A 164 -3.05 61.89 -41.64
N MET A 165 -4.15 62.43 -41.06
CA MET A 165 -4.73 61.94 -39.80
C MET A 165 -5.20 60.47 -39.87
N ASP A 166 -5.49 59.95 -41.06
CA ASP A 166 -5.86 58.54 -41.27
C ASP A 166 -4.67 57.57 -41.20
N GLN A 167 -3.44 58.09 -41.03
CA GLN A 167 -2.20 57.32 -40.82
C GLN A 167 -1.55 57.62 -39.46
N ALA A 168 -2.25 58.32 -38.56
CA ALA A 168 -1.72 58.69 -37.26
C ALA A 168 -1.55 57.49 -36.32
N LEU A 169 -0.49 57.55 -35.52
CA LEU A 169 -0.17 56.60 -34.46
C LEU A 169 -0.30 57.31 -33.12
N TYR A 170 -0.94 56.69 -32.13
CA TYR A 170 -1.25 57.35 -30.87
C TYR A 170 -0.64 56.63 -29.66
N SER A 171 -0.25 57.41 -28.65
CA SER A 171 0.17 56.98 -27.33
C SER A 171 -1.04 56.66 -26.47
N LEU A 172 -1.27 55.38 -26.14
CA LEU A 172 -2.39 54.97 -25.30
C LEU A 172 -2.24 55.50 -23.86
N SER A 173 -1.02 55.55 -23.32
CA SER A 173 -0.77 56.09 -21.98
C SER A 173 -1.08 57.59 -21.89
N THR A 174 -0.73 58.36 -22.93
CA THR A 174 -1.04 59.79 -23.00
C THR A 174 -2.54 60.03 -23.14
N LEU A 175 -3.21 59.26 -24.01
CA LEU A 175 -4.68 59.31 -24.16
C LEU A 175 -5.38 59.02 -22.83
N ALA A 176 -5.01 57.92 -22.18
CA ALA A 176 -5.55 57.54 -20.87
C ALA A 176 -5.33 58.67 -19.85
N THR A 177 -4.10 59.19 -19.73
CA THR A 177 -3.74 60.22 -18.76
C THR A 177 -4.53 61.52 -18.96
N LEU A 178 -4.69 61.96 -20.21
CA LEU A 178 -5.46 63.18 -20.54
C LEU A 178 -6.97 62.98 -20.36
N LEU A 179 -7.46 61.74 -20.42
CA LEU A 179 -8.84 61.40 -20.06
C LEU A 179 -9.04 61.20 -18.55
N GLY A 180 -8.05 61.60 -17.74
CA GLY A 180 -8.11 61.54 -16.28
C GLY A 180 -7.75 60.18 -15.69
N ALA A 181 -7.30 59.22 -16.51
CA ALA A 181 -6.84 57.91 -16.05
C ALA A 181 -5.44 57.99 -15.44
N THR A 182 -5.12 57.03 -14.56
CA THR A 182 -3.74 56.82 -14.12
C THR A 182 -3.15 55.68 -14.92
N TRP A 183 -2.15 55.96 -15.76
CA TRP A 183 -1.37 54.92 -16.41
C TRP A 183 -0.36 54.33 -15.42
N PRO A 184 -0.27 53.01 -15.26
CA PRO A 184 0.68 52.41 -14.31
C PRO A 184 2.12 52.68 -14.73
N GLU A 185 2.95 53.13 -13.79
CA GLU A 185 4.37 53.47 -14.07
C GLU A 185 5.20 52.27 -14.54
N PHE A 186 4.80 51.05 -14.16
CA PHE A 186 5.46 49.81 -14.59
C PHE A 186 5.08 49.37 -16.01
N LEU A 187 3.99 49.91 -16.57
CA LEU A 187 3.52 49.54 -17.89
C LEU A 187 4.06 50.54 -18.93
N PRO A 188 4.88 50.12 -19.90
CA PRO A 188 5.32 50.98 -21.00
C PRO A 188 4.15 51.49 -21.85
N ASP A 189 4.39 52.56 -22.62
CA ASP A 189 3.38 53.08 -23.54
C ASP A 189 3.05 52.08 -24.64
N ILE A 190 1.76 52.01 -25.00
CA ILE A 190 1.27 51.14 -26.08
C ILE A 190 0.88 52.03 -27.26
N VAL A 191 1.48 51.77 -28.42
CA VAL A 191 1.17 52.48 -29.66
C VAL A 191 -0.08 51.88 -30.30
N VAL A 192 -1.06 52.72 -30.61
CA VAL A 192 -2.34 52.30 -31.20
C VAL A 192 -2.66 52.99 -32.53
N THR A 193 -3.46 52.32 -33.35
CA THR A 193 -3.97 52.74 -34.67
C THR A 193 -5.51 52.68 -34.68
N ASN A 194 -6.16 53.21 -35.73
CA ASN A 194 -7.62 53.08 -35.96
C ASN A 194 -8.45 53.37 -34.69
N PHE A 195 -8.07 54.44 -34.01
CA PHE A 195 -8.57 54.80 -32.70
C PHE A 195 -10.00 55.31 -32.77
N THR A 196 -10.88 54.79 -31.91
CA THR A 196 -12.22 55.32 -31.70
C THR A 196 -12.59 55.54 -30.26
N CYS A 197 -13.43 56.54 -30.00
CA CYS A 197 -13.81 56.96 -28.66
C CYS A 197 -15.29 57.29 -28.62
N ASN A 198 -16.04 56.43 -27.92
CA ASN A 198 -17.48 56.51 -27.83
C ASN A 198 -17.94 56.58 -26.38
N THR A 199 -19.10 57.19 -26.17
CA THR A 199 -19.77 57.23 -24.87
C THR A 199 -20.98 56.28 -24.92
N ASN A 200 -20.74 55.00 -24.66
CA ASN A 200 -21.83 54.01 -24.56
C ASN A 200 -22.27 53.87 -23.10
N ASN A 201 -23.55 54.08 -22.82
CA ASN A 201 -24.12 54.05 -21.46
C ASN A 201 -23.30 54.90 -20.46
N ASP A 202 -22.92 56.11 -20.87
CA ASP A 202 -22.16 57.08 -20.07
C ASP A 202 -20.75 56.64 -19.64
N THR A 203 -20.26 55.52 -20.17
CA THR A 203 -18.88 55.04 -20.00
C THR A 203 -18.06 55.35 -21.25
N LEU A 204 -16.87 55.92 -21.07
CA LEU A 204 -15.95 56.17 -22.18
C LEU A 204 -15.28 54.85 -22.57
N ALA A 205 -15.62 54.33 -23.75
CA ALA A 205 -14.97 53.16 -24.32
C ALA A 205 -14.07 53.61 -25.47
N LEU A 206 -12.79 53.25 -25.38
CA LEU A 206 -11.85 53.45 -26.48
C LEU A 206 -11.75 52.14 -27.25
N GLN A 207 -11.93 52.14 -28.56
CA GLN A 207 -11.53 51.01 -29.38
C GLN A 207 -10.29 51.37 -30.17
N ALA A 208 -9.30 50.49 -30.24
CA ALA A 208 -8.10 50.76 -31.02
C ALA A 208 -7.52 49.48 -31.62
N GLY A 209 -6.78 49.62 -32.71
CA GLY A 209 -5.95 48.57 -33.25
C GLY A 209 -4.56 48.60 -32.61
N ILE A 210 -4.16 47.52 -31.95
CA ILE A 210 -2.79 47.32 -31.46
C ILE A 210 -2.03 46.45 -32.48
N ASP A 211 -0.87 46.92 -32.91
CA ASP A 211 0.09 46.10 -33.65
C ASP A 211 0.88 45.25 -32.64
N LEU A 212 0.70 43.93 -32.70
CA LEU A 212 1.31 42.99 -31.78
C LEU A 212 2.84 43.03 -31.83
N LYS A 213 3.45 43.36 -32.98
CA LYS A 213 4.92 43.45 -33.11
C LYS A 213 5.51 44.69 -32.44
N LYS A 214 4.66 45.68 -32.15
CA LYS A 214 5.06 46.93 -31.50
C LYS A 214 4.73 46.91 -30.00
N LEU A 215 4.19 45.80 -29.48
CA LEU A 215 3.99 45.65 -28.06
C LEU A 215 5.36 45.56 -27.35
N PRO A 216 5.54 46.30 -26.26
CA PRO A 216 6.73 46.16 -25.43
C PRO A 216 6.68 44.84 -24.65
N ALA A 217 7.72 44.02 -24.75
CA ALA A 217 7.86 42.79 -23.97
C ALA A 217 9.29 42.55 -23.50
N GLN A 218 9.44 41.59 -22.58
CA GLN A 218 10.73 41.22 -22.01
C GLN A 218 11.62 40.45 -22.98
N SER A 219 11.03 39.76 -23.97
CA SER A 219 11.76 39.07 -25.04
C SER A 219 10.95 38.99 -26.33
N ASP A 220 11.64 38.88 -27.47
CA ASP A 220 11.02 38.69 -28.78
C ASP A 220 10.27 37.35 -28.87
N GLU A 221 10.75 36.33 -28.14
CA GLU A 221 10.12 35.01 -28.06
C GLU A 221 8.77 35.07 -27.34
N ALA A 222 8.65 35.85 -26.26
CA ALA A 222 7.39 36.05 -25.55
C ALA A 222 6.35 36.78 -26.43
N LEU A 223 6.80 37.74 -27.24
CA LEU A 223 5.98 38.43 -28.24
C LEU A 223 5.54 37.50 -29.38
N GLN A 224 6.44 36.63 -29.84
CA GLN A 224 6.12 35.64 -30.87
C GLN A 224 5.13 34.59 -30.34
N PHE A 225 5.29 34.13 -29.10
CA PHE A 225 4.35 33.24 -28.44
C PHE A 225 2.98 33.90 -28.23
N PHE A 226 2.94 35.12 -27.67
CA PHE A 226 1.68 35.85 -27.52
C PHE A 226 1.01 36.12 -28.88
N GLY A 227 1.80 36.44 -29.91
CA GLY A 227 1.28 36.62 -31.28
C GLY A 227 0.75 35.35 -31.91
N SER A 228 1.34 34.19 -31.60
CA SER A 228 0.84 32.90 -32.09
C SER A 228 -0.50 32.52 -31.46
N LEU A 229 -0.84 33.07 -30.28
CA LEU A 229 -2.12 32.81 -29.62
C LEU A 229 -3.34 33.25 -30.44
N PHE A 230 -3.19 34.26 -31.29
CA PHE A 230 -4.33 34.92 -31.93
C PHE A 230 -4.31 34.84 -33.46
N ASN A 231 -3.19 34.42 -34.06
CA ASN A 231 -2.99 34.33 -35.51
C ASN A 231 -3.41 35.60 -36.29
N VAL A 232 -3.32 36.77 -35.65
CA VAL A 232 -3.65 38.09 -36.23
C VAL A 232 -2.47 39.04 -36.10
N GLN A 233 -2.31 39.96 -37.05
CA GLN A 233 -1.29 41.01 -36.95
C GLN A 233 -1.73 42.20 -36.08
N HIS A 234 -3.03 42.47 -36.05
CA HIS A 234 -3.62 43.58 -35.30
C HIS A 234 -4.72 43.05 -34.38
N LEU A 235 -4.66 43.40 -33.09
CA LEU A 235 -5.74 43.14 -32.15
C LEU A 235 -6.66 44.36 -32.10
N GLN A 236 -7.96 44.15 -32.29
CA GLN A 236 -8.95 45.15 -31.92
C GLN A 236 -9.20 45.04 -30.41
N VAL A 237 -8.89 46.11 -29.69
CA VAL A 237 -9.05 46.18 -28.24
C VAL A 237 -10.08 47.22 -27.88
N SER A 238 -10.89 46.90 -26.87
CA SER A 238 -11.73 47.86 -26.17
C SER A 238 -11.11 48.19 -24.81
N VAL A 239 -10.66 49.43 -24.64
CA VAL A 239 -10.18 49.95 -23.36
C VAL A 239 -11.33 50.63 -22.65
N THR A 240 -11.65 50.13 -21.46
CA THR A 240 -12.65 50.73 -20.58
C THR A 240 -11.97 51.23 -19.32
N PHE A 241 -12.20 52.49 -18.98
CA PHE A 241 -11.72 53.09 -17.74
C PHE A 241 -12.82 52.98 -16.69
N ASN A 242 -12.68 52.05 -15.74
CA ASN A 242 -13.69 51.80 -14.73
C ASN A 242 -13.30 52.46 -13.39
N TYR A 243 -14.20 53.28 -12.86
CA TYR A 243 -14.16 53.74 -11.48
C TYR A 243 -14.93 52.72 -10.63
N ALA A 244 -14.23 51.87 -9.88
CA ALA A 244 -14.91 50.99 -8.95
C ALA A 244 -15.54 51.85 -7.84
N VAL A 245 -16.88 51.89 -7.82
CA VAL A 245 -17.67 52.67 -6.87
C VAL A 245 -17.41 52.12 -5.46
N GLY A 246 -16.80 52.93 -4.59
CA GLY A 246 -16.69 52.65 -3.14
C GLY A 246 -15.29 52.65 -2.54
N LEU A 247 -14.21 52.57 -3.34
CA LEU A 247 -12.84 52.45 -2.80
C LEU A 247 -11.84 53.52 -3.30
N ASN A 248 -12.28 54.51 -4.10
CA ASN A 248 -11.40 55.52 -4.71
C ASN A 248 -10.25 54.93 -5.55
N ILE A 249 -10.44 53.74 -6.13
CA ILE A 249 -9.43 53.04 -6.92
C ILE A 249 -9.82 53.11 -8.39
N PHE A 250 -8.95 53.72 -9.19
CA PHE A 250 -9.08 53.76 -10.64
C PHE A 250 -8.49 52.49 -11.24
N GLY A 251 -9.24 51.70 -12.02
CA GLY A 251 -8.73 50.50 -12.71
C GLY A 251 -8.93 50.60 -14.22
N THR A 252 -7.91 50.19 -15.00
CA THR A 252 -8.03 50.12 -16.46
C THR A 252 -8.33 48.67 -16.85
N ARG A 253 -9.45 48.42 -17.51
CA ARG A 253 -9.75 47.12 -18.12
C ARG A 253 -9.52 47.20 -19.62
N LEU A 254 -8.63 46.37 -20.12
CA LEU A 254 -8.43 46.14 -21.55
C LEU A 254 -9.16 44.85 -21.92
N SER A 255 -10.16 44.93 -22.79
CA SER A 255 -10.90 43.76 -23.27
C SER A 255 -10.56 43.51 -24.74
N ILE A 256 -10.21 42.27 -25.04
CA ILE A 256 -9.90 41.74 -26.37
C ILE A 256 -10.99 40.70 -26.67
N SER A 257 -11.70 40.87 -27.79
CA SER A 257 -12.68 39.90 -28.27
C SER A 257 -12.19 39.34 -29.59
N LEU A 258 -12.20 38.01 -29.74
CA LEU A 258 -11.69 37.32 -30.92
C LEU A 258 -12.66 36.23 -31.38
N ASP A 259 -12.54 35.84 -32.64
CA ASP A 259 -13.32 34.71 -33.19
C ASP A 259 -12.75 33.37 -32.70
N ALA A 260 -11.41 33.28 -32.57
CA ALA A 260 -10.69 32.10 -32.06
C ALA A 260 -9.39 32.51 -31.36
N MET A 261 -8.91 31.64 -30.47
CA MET A 261 -7.58 31.72 -29.84
C MET A 261 -6.97 30.31 -29.89
N HIS A 262 -5.70 30.24 -30.24
CA HIS A 262 -4.94 29.00 -30.43
C HIS A 262 -3.87 28.91 -29.35
N VAL A 263 -3.93 27.96 -28.43
CA VAL A 263 -2.86 27.78 -27.44
C VAL A 263 -1.88 26.71 -27.95
N PRO A 264 -0.61 27.05 -28.25
CA PRO A 264 0.39 26.09 -28.69
C PRO A 264 0.66 25.06 -27.59
N PHE A 265 0.67 23.78 -27.96
CA PHE A 265 0.78 22.68 -27.01
C PHE A 265 1.84 21.67 -27.49
N GLY A 266 3.05 21.73 -26.92
CA GLY A 266 4.14 20.83 -27.29
C GLY A 266 4.55 20.90 -28.77
N GLY A 267 5.08 19.80 -29.31
CA GLY A 267 5.72 19.75 -30.62
C GLY A 267 4.81 19.62 -31.85
N ALA A 268 3.49 19.45 -31.71
CA ALA A 268 2.63 19.15 -32.86
C ALA A 268 1.14 19.58 -32.78
N GLY A 269 0.66 20.22 -31.70
CA GLY A 269 -0.77 20.54 -31.54
C GLY A 269 -1.08 21.99 -31.14
N THR A 270 -2.27 22.47 -31.51
CA THR A 270 -2.86 23.73 -31.04
C THR A 270 -4.21 23.46 -30.41
N LEU A 271 -4.44 23.98 -29.20
CA LEU A 271 -5.74 23.93 -28.53
C LEU A 271 -6.58 25.13 -28.99
N ASN A 272 -7.74 24.87 -29.59
CA ASN A 272 -8.62 25.90 -30.12
C ASN A 272 -9.70 26.29 -29.11
N ILE A 273 -9.71 27.57 -28.74
CA ILE A 273 -10.77 28.18 -27.93
C ILE A 273 -11.65 28.98 -28.88
N ASN A 274 -12.93 28.60 -28.96
CA ASN A 274 -13.91 29.24 -29.83
C ASN A 274 -14.55 30.45 -29.13
N LYS A 275 -14.71 31.56 -29.87
CA LYS A 275 -15.24 32.84 -29.38
C LYS A 275 -14.58 33.36 -28.10
N PRO A 276 -13.25 33.39 -28.00
CA PRO A 276 -12.62 33.77 -26.76
C PRO A 276 -12.78 35.25 -26.47
N THR A 277 -13.14 35.55 -25.23
CA THR A 277 -13.06 36.90 -24.66
C THR A 277 -11.91 36.92 -23.66
N ALA A 278 -10.88 37.71 -23.95
CA ALA A 278 -9.75 37.93 -23.06
C ALA A 278 -9.83 39.32 -22.42
N THR A 279 -9.76 39.41 -21.10
CA THR A 279 -9.73 40.68 -20.37
C THR A 279 -8.45 40.80 -19.56
N ILE A 280 -7.86 41.99 -19.58
CA ILE A 280 -6.66 42.35 -18.86
C ILE A 280 -7.06 43.45 -17.89
N ASP A 281 -7.12 43.11 -16.61
CA ASP A 281 -7.46 44.02 -15.53
C ASP A 281 -6.19 44.57 -14.89
N ILE A 282 -6.00 45.88 -15.04
CA ILE A 282 -4.84 46.60 -14.53
C ILE A 282 -5.29 47.38 -13.29
N ASN A 283 -4.90 46.89 -12.11
CA ASN A 283 -5.16 47.55 -10.83
C ASN A 283 -3.91 48.27 -10.31
N PRO A 284 -3.92 49.61 -10.17
CA PRO A 284 -2.74 50.37 -9.74
C PRO A 284 -2.35 50.12 -8.27
N LEU A 285 -3.24 49.59 -7.42
CA LEU A 285 -2.91 49.29 -6.02
C LEU A 285 -2.09 48.00 -5.87
N PHE A 286 -2.35 47.01 -6.73
CA PHE A 286 -1.89 45.64 -6.48
C PHE A 286 -0.58 45.27 -7.19
N LYS A 287 0.02 46.17 -8.00
CA LYS A 287 1.28 45.91 -8.75
C LYS A 287 1.27 44.61 -9.60
N PHE A 288 0.12 44.01 -9.85
CA PHE A 288 -0.05 42.87 -10.73
C PHE A 288 -1.22 43.10 -11.69
N VAL A 289 -1.20 42.37 -12.80
CA VAL A 289 -2.22 42.40 -13.84
C VAL A 289 -2.97 41.08 -13.78
N VAL A 290 -4.29 41.11 -13.85
CA VAL A 290 -5.11 39.90 -13.91
C VAL A 290 -5.51 39.66 -15.35
N PHE A 291 -5.08 38.54 -15.93
CA PHE A 291 -5.50 38.12 -17.27
C PHE A 291 -6.60 37.09 -17.16
N THR A 292 -7.79 37.38 -17.69
CA THR A 292 -8.89 36.42 -17.76
C THR A 292 -9.16 36.03 -19.20
N VAL A 293 -9.25 34.74 -19.51
CA VAL A 293 -9.68 34.26 -20.84
C VAL A 293 -10.90 33.37 -20.67
N THR A 294 -11.99 33.68 -21.39
CA THR A 294 -13.20 32.86 -21.41
C THR A 294 -13.56 32.42 -22.82
N GLY A 295 -14.09 31.22 -23.03
CA GLY A 295 -14.52 30.74 -24.35
C GLY A 295 -14.95 29.28 -24.38
N ASP A 296 -15.36 28.80 -25.54
CA ASP A 296 -15.92 27.45 -25.72
C ASP A 296 -14.86 26.47 -26.24
N MET A 297 -14.81 25.25 -25.70
CA MET A 297 -13.82 24.22 -26.07
C MET A 297 -14.48 22.86 -26.27
N PRO A 298 -14.35 22.23 -27.46
CA PRO A 298 -14.75 20.84 -27.66
C PRO A 298 -13.71 19.87 -27.05
N PHE A 299 -14.16 18.74 -26.50
CA PHE A 299 -13.29 17.65 -26.08
C PHE A 299 -14.02 16.30 -26.10
N ASP A 300 -13.27 15.21 -26.27
CA ASP A 300 -13.82 13.85 -26.32
C ASP A 300 -13.38 13.07 -25.07
N ILE A 301 -14.30 12.32 -24.46
CA ILE A 301 -14.00 11.39 -23.37
C ILE A 301 -14.67 10.06 -23.67
N PHE A 302 -13.89 8.99 -23.79
CA PHE A 302 -14.36 7.62 -24.06
C PHE A 302 -15.42 7.58 -25.19
N ASP A 303 -15.04 8.08 -26.37
CA ASP A 303 -15.88 8.18 -27.58
C ASP A 303 -17.10 9.12 -27.52
N ASN A 304 -17.24 9.92 -26.46
CA ASN A 304 -18.32 10.91 -26.30
C ASN A 304 -17.80 12.34 -26.44
N ASN A 305 -18.52 13.16 -27.21
CA ASN A 305 -18.15 14.54 -27.48
C ASN A 305 -18.85 15.52 -26.52
N PHE A 306 -18.07 16.46 -25.97
CA PHE A 306 -18.52 17.47 -25.01
C PHE A 306 -18.06 18.88 -25.43
N GLU A 307 -18.82 19.90 -25.03
CA GLU A 307 -18.40 21.31 -25.10
C GLU A 307 -18.18 21.86 -23.68
N ALA A 308 -17.20 22.75 -23.47
CA ALA A 308 -17.01 23.41 -22.17
C ALA A 308 -16.73 24.92 -22.28
N ASP A 309 -17.21 25.67 -21.29
CA ASP A 309 -16.79 27.03 -20.95
C ASP A 309 -15.45 26.99 -20.20
N LEU A 310 -14.40 27.53 -20.80
CA LEU A 310 -13.10 27.76 -20.18
C LEU A 310 -13.08 29.12 -19.47
N SER A 311 -12.38 29.23 -18.35
CA SER A 311 -12.00 30.47 -17.67
C SER A 311 -10.57 30.36 -17.14
N MET A 312 -9.61 31.07 -17.72
CA MET A 312 -8.24 31.19 -17.20
C MET A 312 -8.11 32.47 -16.38
N THR A 313 -7.31 32.49 -15.31
CA THR A 313 -6.93 33.69 -14.56
C THR A 313 -5.44 33.64 -14.26
N ILE A 314 -4.65 34.61 -14.73
CA ILE A 314 -3.19 34.68 -14.48
C ILE A 314 -2.89 35.90 -13.60
N ASP A 315 -2.13 35.71 -12.53
CA ASP A 315 -1.51 36.79 -11.74
C ASP A 315 0.04 36.78 -11.84
N ASN A 316 0.75 37.49 -10.97
CA ASN A 316 2.21 37.59 -11.02
C ASN A 316 2.96 36.39 -10.40
N ILE A 317 2.25 35.41 -9.85
CA ILE A 317 2.79 34.23 -9.15
C ILE A 317 2.24 32.93 -9.79
N GLU A 318 0.95 32.88 -10.15
CA GLU A 318 0.25 31.65 -10.56
C GLU A 318 -0.75 31.88 -11.72
N ALA A 319 -1.08 30.81 -12.43
CA ALA A 319 -2.17 30.75 -13.40
C ALA A 319 -3.21 29.73 -12.93
N ALA A 320 -4.46 30.16 -12.73
CA ALA A 320 -5.59 29.32 -12.39
C ALA A 320 -6.46 29.06 -13.62
N PHE A 321 -6.94 27.83 -13.78
CA PHE A 321 -7.87 27.44 -14.84
C PHE A 321 -9.14 26.88 -14.21
N GLY A 322 -10.30 27.34 -14.67
CA GLY A 322 -11.60 26.78 -14.38
C GLY A 322 -12.27 26.38 -15.68
N VAL A 323 -12.96 25.24 -15.68
CA VAL A 323 -13.67 24.74 -16.85
C VAL A 323 -15.02 24.19 -16.42
N VAL A 324 -16.07 24.51 -17.18
CA VAL A 324 -17.46 24.09 -16.92
C VAL A 324 -18.05 23.51 -18.19
N ILE A 325 -18.66 22.33 -18.12
CA ILE A 325 -19.15 21.62 -19.31
C ILE A 325 -20.57 22.04 -19.66
N LYS A 326 -20.82 22.24 -20.96
CA LYS A 326 -22.10 22.58 -21.53
C LYS A 326 -22.90 21.32 -21.87
N GLY A 327 -24.20 21.38 -21.62
CA GLY A 327 -25.17 20.53 -22.33
C GLY A 327 -25.57 19.21 -21.66
N ASP A 328 -24.77 18.60 -20.79
CA ASP A 328 -25.22 17.42 -20.05
C ASP A 328 -24.71 17.42 -18.60
N LYS A 329 -25.63 17.21 -17.65
CA LYS A 329 -25.30 16.97 -16.24
C LYS A 329 -25.20 15.47 -15.94
N GLY A 330 -25.27 14.62 -16.98
CA GLY A 330 -25.11 13.19 -16.86
C GLY A 330 -23.70 12.78 -16.41
N PRO A 331 -23.56 11.64 -15.70
CA PRO A 331 -22.26 11.09 -15.33
C PRO A 331 -21.45 10.72 -16.58
N LEU A 332 -20.11 10.83 -16.50
CA LEU A 332 -19.26 10.33 -17.58
C LEU A 332 -19.38 8.80 -17.69
N PRO A 333 -19.21 8.24 -18.90
CA PRO A 333 -19.13 6.80 -19.07
C PRO A 333 -17.95 6.23 -18.26
N ALA A 334 -18.16 5.05 -17.69
CA ALA A 334 -17.12 4.32 -16.97
C ALA A 334 -15.90 4.06 -17.89
N PRO A 335 -14.68 4.06 -17.34
CA PRO A 335 -13.50 3.70 -18.12
C PRO A 335 -13.64 2.31 -18.74
N PRO A 336 -13.06 2.07 -19.93
CA PRO A 336 -13.02 0.73 -20.50
C PRO A 336 -12.45 -0.29 -19.50
N ALA A 337 -13.09 -1.45 -19.41
CA ALA A 337 -12.76 -2.55 -18.49
C ALA A 337 -12.93 -2.30 -16.97
N MET A 338 -13.17 -1.07 -16.50
CA MET A 338 -13.50 -0.76 -15.09
C MET A 338 -14.99 -0.41 -14.93
N LYS A 339 -15.85 -1.40 -15.18
CA LYS A 339 -17.31 -1.20 -15.29
C LYS A 339 -17.99 -0.69 -14.02
N GLY A 340 -17.36 -0.92 -12.87
CA GLY A 340 -17.87 -0.50 -11.57
C GLY A 340 -17.49 0.92 -11.17
N VAL A 341 -16.62 1.59 -11.92
CA VAL A 341 -16.22 2.98 -11.65
C VAL A 341 -17.18 3.92 -12.35
N HIS A 342 -17.88 4.76 -11.58
CA HIS A 342 -18.87 5.71 -12.08
C HIS A 342 -18.42 7.13 -11.73
N PHE A 343 -18.35 8.00 -12.73
CA PHE A 343 -17.93 9.39 -12.54
C PHE A 343 -19.12 10.30 -12.24
N GLU A 344 -19.14 10.93 -11.07
CA GLU A 344 -20.27 11.77 -10.62
C GLU A 344 -20.14 13.23 -11.04
N SER A 345 -18.92 13.76 -10.91
CA SER A 345 -18.61 15.15 -11.25
C SER A 345 -17.19 15.23 -11.77
N PHE A 346 -16.92 16.19 -12.64
CA PHE A 346 -15.59 16.42 -13.16
C PHE A 346 -15.40 17.89 -13.50
N GLY A 347 -14.20 18.38 -13.26
CA GLY A 347 -13.67 19.66 -13.70
C GLY A 347 -12.46 19.41 -14.59
N VAL A 348 -12.28 20.25 -15.62
CA VAL A 348 -11.07 20.20 -16.44
C VAL A 348 -10.05 21.15 -15.82
N GLY A 349 -8.87 20.63 -15.49
CA GLY A 349 -7.73 21.41 -15.02
C GLY A 349 -6.64 21.40 -16.08
N ILE A 350 -6.39 22.54 -16.73
CA ILE A 350 -5.25 22.65 -17.66
C ILE A 350 -4.03 23.05 -16.83
N GLY A 351 -3.02 22.18 -16.77
CA GLY A 351 -1.73 22.50 -16.17
C GLY A 351 -0.75 22.95 -17.26
N ILE A 352 -0.30 24.21 -17.23
CA ILE A 352 0.81 24.68 -18.06
C ILE A 352 2.09 24.72 -17.21
N ILE A 353 3.09 23.96 -17.62
CA ILE A 353 4.44 23.96 -17.05
C ILE A 353 5.30 24.84 -17.95
N PHE A 354 5.80 25.93 -17.39
CA PHE A 354 6.49 26.95 -18.17
C PHE A 354 7.93 26.57 -18.55
N GLU A 355 8.59 25.64 -17.85
CA GLU A 355 10.01 25.31 -18.08
C GLU A 355 10.36 23.82 -17.81
N PRO A 356 10.74 23.03 -18.84
CA PRO A 356 10.57 23.34 -20.26
C PRO A 356 9.06 23.48 -20.57
N PRO A 357 8.67 24.27 -21.59
CA PRO A 357 7.26 24.46 -21.92
C PRO A 357 6.61 23.12 -22.27
N SER A 358 5.84 22.59 -21.34
CA SER A 358 4.95 21.45 -21.54
C SER A 358 3.60 21.82 -20.95
N ALA A 359 2.54 21.51 -21.67
CA ALA A 359 1.20 21.63 -21.15
C ALA A 359 0.66 20.19 -21.05
N ALA A 360 -0.14 19.92 -20.03
CA ALA A 360 -0.86 18.66 -19.85
C ALA A 360 -2.33 19.00 -19.57
N ILE A 361 -3.24 18.40 -20.32
CA ILE A 361 -4.68 18.51 -20.05
C ILE A 361 -5.00 17.36 -19.10
N GLY A 362 -5.30 17.72 -17.85
CA GLY A 362 -5.81 16.80 -16.86
C GLY A 362 -7.31 17.06 -16.66
N LEU A 363 -8.10 15.99 -16.62
CA LEU A 363 -9.45 16.04 -16.07
C LEU A 363 -9.35 15.55 -14.64
N SER A 364 -10.01 16.20 -13.69
CA SER A 364 -10.14 15.67 -12.33
C SER A 364 -11.56 15.77 -11.85
N GLY A 365 -11.98 14.89 -10.96
CA GLY A 365 -13.38 14.85 -10.55
C GLY A 365 -13.60 13.93 -9.37
N GLN A 366 -14.88 13.66 -9.08
CA GLN A 366 -15.32 12.69 -8.09
C GLN A 366 -15.91 11.44 -8.74
N LEU A 367 -15.57 10.27 -8.22
CA LEU A 367 -16.12 8.98 -8.62
C LEU A 367 -16.78 8.25 -7.46
N HIS A 368 -17.61 7.26 -7.79
CA HIS A 368 -17.98 6.20 -6.85
C HIS A 368 -17.75 4.83 -7.49
N ILE A 369 -17.69 3.80 -6.65
CA ILE A 369 -17.55 2.40 -7.09
C ILE A 369 -18.81 1.62 -6.73
N GLY A 370 -19.36 0.89 -7.70
CA GLY A 370 -20.54 0.04 -7.54
C GLY A 370 -21.87 0.73 -7.86
N ASP A 371 -22.95 -0.04 -7.97
CA ASP A 371 -24.26 0.47 -8.39
C ASP A 371 -25.02 1.20 -7.26
N ALA A 372 -25.23 2.51 -7.43
CA ALA A 372 -26.01 3.34 -6.52
C ALA A 372 -27.49 2.92 -6.38
N GLY A 373 -28.05 2.24 -7.39
CA GLY A 373 -29.44 1.76 -7.38
C GLY A 373 -29.67 0.52 -6.50
N ASN A 374 -28.61 -0.24 -6.21
CA ASN A 374 -28.66 -1.49 -5.43
C ASN A 374 -27.95 -1.39 -4.07
N ASN A 375 -27.55 -0.19 -3.64
CA ASN A 375 -26.89 0.05 -2.35
C ASN A 375 -25.55 -0.69 -2.19
N THR A 376 -24.87 -0.97 -3.30
CA THR A 376 -23.58 -1.66 -3.39
C THR A 376 -22.40 -0.68 -3.52
N ILE A 377 -22.56 0.54 -3.00
CA ILE A 377 -21.53 1.58 -3.08
C ILE A 377 -20.39 1.20 -2.14
N VAL A 378 -19.18 1.06 -2.70
CA VAL A 378 -17.97 0.88 -1.91
C VAL A 378 -17.62 2.21 -1.24
N PRO A 379 -17.44 2.26 0.09
CA PRO A 379 -17.04 3.49 0.77
C PRO A 379 -15.60 3.86 0.37
N LEU A 380 -15.40 5.12 -0.02
CA LEU A 380 -14.09 5.66 -0.39
C LEU A 380 -13.73 6.82 0.55
N ASP A 381 -12.52 6.77 1.10
CA ASP A 381 -11.96 7.87 1.90
C ASP A 381 -11.52 9.05 1.02
N ASP A 382 -11.23 8.79 -0.26
CA ASP A 382 -10.89 9.77 -1.29
C ASP A 382 -11.62 9.36 -2.57
N ASP A 383 -12.52 10.22 -3.05
CA ASP A 383 -13.31 10.01 -4.27
C ASP A 383 -12.67 10.67 -5.50
N SER A 384 -11.46 11.22 -5.38
CA SER A 384 -10.83 11.96 -6.46
C SER A 384 -10.14 11.08 -7.51
N PHE A 385 -10.33 11.43 -8.78
CA PHE A 385 -9.66 10.81 -9.91
C PHE A 385 -8.97 11.83 -10.82
N VAL A 386 -8.01 11.37 -11.62
CA VAL A 386 -7.42 12.14 -12.72
C VAL A 386 -7.42 11.34 -14.02
N VAL A 387 -7.71 12.03 -15.11
CA VAL A 387 -7.52 11.56 -16.49
C VAL A 387 -6.48 12.45 -17.17
N VAL A 388 -5.40 11.87 -17.66
CA VAL A 388 -4.41 12.54 -18.51
C VAL A 388 -4.84 12.36 -19.96
N CYS A 389 -4.88 13.47 -20.72
CA CYS A 389 -5.30 13.46 -22.13
C CYS A 389 -4.16 13.86 -23.08
N GLN A 390 -4.15 13.28 -24.29
CA GLN A 390 -3.40 13.79 -25.45
C GLN A 390 -4.31 14.66 -26.32
N LEU A 391 -3.74 15.59 -27.07
CA LEU A 391 -4.47 16.28 -28.13
C LEU A 391 -4.34 15.50 -29.45
N ILE A 392 -5.47 15.04 -30.00
CA ILE A 392 -5.58 14.47 -31.34
C ILE A 392 -6.51 15.38 -32.15
N GLU A 393 -6.02 15.93 -33.27
CA GLU A 393 -6.81 16.83 -34.14
C GLU A 393 -7.59 17.92 -33.37
N GLU A 394 -6.92 18.56 -32.39
CA GLU A 394 -7.44 19.67 -31.56
C GLU A 394 -8.42 19.26 -30.44
N VAL A 395 -8.70 17.96 -30.30
CA VAL A 395 -9.59 17.41 -29.26
C VAL A 395 -8.76 16.67 -28.21
N PRO A 396 -8.90 17.01 -26.91
CA PRO A 396 -8.38 16.19 -25.82
C PRO A 396 -8.97 14.77 -25.90
N ASN A 397 -8.11 13.76 -25.89
CA ASN A 397 -8.40 12.33 -25.91
C ASN A 397 -7.77 11.65 -24.67
N PRO A 398 -8.51 10.88 -23.86
CA PRO A 398 -7.98 10.22 -22.67
C PRO A 398 -6.86 9.22 -23.00
N LEU A 399 -5.68 9.43 -22.41
CA LEU A 399 -4.53 8.52 -22.51
C LEU A 399 -4.36 7.64 -21.28
N TYR A 400 -4.64 8.18 -20.09
CA TYR A 400 -4.35 7.51 -18.83
C TYR A 400 -5.32 7.96 -17.75
N ILE A 401 -5.74 7.05 -16.87
CA ILE A 401 -6.55 7.33 -15.69
C ILE A 401 -5.82 6.74 -14.50
N SER A 402 -5.78 7.48 -13.39
CA SER A 402 -5.47 6.88 -12.09
C SER A 402 -6.32 7.46 -10.97
N PHE A 403 -6.57 6.60 -9.99
CA PHE A 403 -7.18 6.96 -8.72
C PHE A 403 -6.57 6.10 -7.61
N TYR A 404 -6.46 6.70 -6.42
CA TYR A 404 -5.86 6.08 -5.26
C TYR A 404 -6.93 5.80 -4.21
N VAL A 405 -6.92 4.58 -3.65
CA VAL A 405 -7.84 4.16 -2.59
C VAL A 405 -7.00 3.72 -1.38
N PRO A 406 -7.10 4.39 -0.22
CA PRO A 406 -6.26 4.07 0.93
C PRO A 406 -6.45 2.64 1.45
N GLN A 407 -7.69 2.17 1.52
CA GLN A 407 -8.06 0.82 1.96
C GLN A 407 -9.29 0.31 1.20
N MET A 408 -9.29 -0.98 0.84
CA MET A 408 -10.40 -1.61 0.12
C MET A 408 -10.39 -3.13 0.31
N HIS A 409 -11.54 -3.77 0.49
CA HIS A 409 -11.61 -5.23 0.56
C HIS A 409 -11.40 -5.85 -0.83
N LEU A 410 -10.83 -7.06 -0.90
CA LEU A 410 -10.67 -7.80 -2.16
C LEU A 410 -12.00 -8.00 -2.90
N THR A 411 -13.09 -8.18 -2.16
CA THR A 411 -14.45 -8.28 -2.71
C THR A 411 -14.94 -6.99 -3.38
N ASP A 412 -14.49 -5.84 -2.89
CA ASP A 412 -14.79 -4.52 -3.47
C ASP A 412 -13.96 -4.27 -4.73
N VAL A 413 -12.72 -4.78 -4.80
CA VAL A 413 -11.90 -4.76 -6.03
C VAL A 413 -12.61 -5.50 -7.17
N TYR A 414 -13.28 -6.63 -6.87
CA TYR A 414 -14.10 -7.32 -7.87
C TYR A 414 -15.24 -6.43 -8.39
N THR A 415 -15.83 -5.61 -7.53
CA THR A 415 -16.88 -4.65 -7.91
C THR A 415 -16.34 -3.58 -8.86
N VAL A 416 -15.10 -3.09 -8.69
CA VAL A 416 -14.44 -2.13 -9.60
C VAL A 416 -14.45 -2.59 -11.05
N PHE A 417 -14.10 -3.85 -11.31
CA PHE A 417 -13.98 -4.37 -12.68
C PHE A 417 -15.30 -4.90 -13.26
N THR A 418 -16.19 -5.42 -12.41
CA THR A 418 -17.39 -6.15 -12.87
C THR A 418 -18.70 -5.39 -12.72
N ASN A 419 -18.73 -4.35 -11.88
CA ASN A 419 -19.95 -3.71 -11.38
C ASN A 419 -20.92 -4.68 -10.69
N ALA A 420 -20.41 -5.80 -10.19
CA ALA A 420 -21.17 -6.82 -9.47
C ALA A 420 -20.47 -7.16 -8.15
N GLN A 421 -21.24 -7.63 -7.16
CA GLN A 421 -20.68 -8.07 -5.89
C GLN A 421 -19.94 -9.40 -6.05
N CYS A 422 -18.79 -9.53 -5.37
CA CYS A 422 -18.02 -10.77 -5.37
C CYS A 422 -18.84 -11.91 -4.77
N PRO A 423 -18.96 -13.08 -5.42
CA PRO A 423 -19.72 -14.21 -4.89
C PRO A 423 -19.03 -14.94 -3.74
N VAL A 424 -17.77 -14.59 -3.43
CA VAL A 424 -16.94 -15.21 -2.40
C VAL A 424 -16.49 -14.14 -1.42
N ASP A 425 -16.68 -14.40 -0.13
CA ASP A 425 -16.20 -13.56 0.96
C ASP A 425 -14.80 -14.02 1.37
N VAL A 426 -13.78 -13.28 0.95
CA VAL A 426 -12.37 -13.53 1.28
C VAL A 426 -11.89 -12.35 2.12
N PRO A 427 -11.42 -12.55 3.37
CA PRO A 427 -11.14 -11.47 4.31
C PRO A 427 -9.77 -10.80 4.05
N VAL A 428 -9.53 -10.38 2.81
CA VAL A 428 -8.32 -9.66 2.42
C VAL A 428 -8.65 -8.18 2.35
N LEU A 429 -7.96 -7.39 3.18
CA LEU A 429 -8.01 -5.93 3.14
C LEU A 429 -6.73 -5.43 2.47
N PHE A 430 -6.89 -4.80 1.32
CA PHE A 430 -5.80 -4.10 0.67
C PHE A 430 -5.61 -2.71 1.29
N SER A 431 -4.37 -2.24 1.26
CA SER A 431 -3.98 -0.89 1.61
C SER A 431 -3.11 -0.28 0.51
N ASP A 432 -3.08 1.05 0.44
CA ASP A 432 -2.29 1.81 -0.54
C ASP A 432 -2.61 1.41 -2.00
N LEU A 433 -3.90 1.23 -2.35
CA LEU A 433 -4.29 0.80 -3.68
C LEU A 433 -4.14 1.93 -4.71
N SER A 434 -3.44 1.66 -5.81
CA SER A 434 -3.35 2.54 -6.97
C SER A 434 -3.96 1.84 -8.18
N PHE A 435 -5.10 2.33 -8.66
CA PHE A 435 -5.72 1.84 -9.88
C PHE A 435 -5.25 2.66 -11.07
N GLN A 436 -5.12 1.98 -12.22
CA GLN A 436 -4.72 2.63 -13.46
C GLN A 436 -5.44 2.05 -14.68
N TRP A 437 -5.54 2.88 -15.71
CA TRP A 437 -5.92 2.47 -17.06
C TRP A 437 -5.16 3.30 -18.08
N SER A 438 -4.58 2.68 -19.10
CA SER A 438 -4.00 3.36 -20.26
C SER A 438 -4.75 3.04 -21.55
N GLU A 439 -4.86 4.04 -22.43
CA GLU A 439 -5.49 3.89 -23.75
C GLU A 439 -4.68 2.96 -24.64
N ASN A 440 -3.36 3.19 -24.70
CA ASN A 440 -2.42 2.31 -25.37
C ASN A 440 -1.70 1.44 -24.34
N PRO A 441 -2.00 0.14 -24.25
CA PRO A 441 -1.31 -0.76 -23.33
C PRO A 441 0.13 -1.07 -23.77
N MET A 442 0.59 -0.54 -24.92
CA MET A 442 1.93 -0.78 -25.48
C MET A 442 2.87 0.42 -25.38
N GLU A 443 2.43 1.59 -24.92
CA GLU A 443 3.26 2.78 -24.79
C GLU A 443 3.01 3.52 -23.46
N PRO A 444 4.04 3.76 -22.63
CA PRO A 444 3.87 4.49 -21.37
C PRO A 444 3.56 5.96 -21.63
N VAL A 445 2.59 6.50 -20.90
CA VAL A 445 2.19 7.91 -20.95
C VAL A 445 3.09 8.72 -20.03
N VAL A 446 3.65 9.82 -20.53
CA VAL A 446 4.39 10.79 -19.71
C VAL A 446 3.39 11.54 -18.83
N LEU A 447 3.48 11.36 -17.52
CA LEU A 447 2.66 12.04 -16.54
C LEU A 447 3.07 13.52 -16.40
N PRO A 448 2.20 14.40 -15.87
CA PRO A 448 2.51 15.83 -15.72
C PRO A 448 3.74 16.15 -14.86
N ASP A 449 4.21 15.21 -14.03
CA ASP A 449 5.45 15.33 -13.26
C ASP A 449 6.72 14.90 -14.01
N GLY A 450 6.57 14.49 -15.28
CA GLY A 450 7.65 13.98 -16.13
C GLY A 450 7.99 12.51 -15.91
N SER A 451 7.28 11.80 -15.03
CA SER A 451 7.43 10.35 -14.88
C SER A 451 6.70 9.59 -15.98
N LEU A 452 7.04 8.31 -16.16
CA LEU A 452 6.33 7.42 -17.06
C LEU A 452 5.28 6.65 -16.27
N SER A 453 4.04 6.61 -16.78
CA SER A 453 3.01 5.73 -16.27
C SER A 453 3.33 4.27 -16.57
N ASN A 454 2.76 3.39 -15.76
CA ASN A 454 2.71 1.97 -16.05
C ASN A 454 1.74 1.70 -17.21
N MET A 455 1.91 0.56 -17.87
CA MET A 455 1.16 0.17 -19.07
C MET A 455 -0.13 -0.57 -18.66
N GLY A 456 -1.03 -0.81 -19.63
CA GLY A 456 -2.23 -1.63 -19.40
C GLY A 456 -3.26 -1.03 -18.45
N TYR A 457 -4.09 -1.89 -17.88
CA TYR A 457 -5.09 -1.53 -16.88
C TYR A 457 -5.04 -2.52 -15.72
N GLY A 458 -5.14 -2.03 -14.49
CA GLY A 458 -4.80 -2.85 -13.35
C GLY A 458 -4.81 -2.07 -12.05
N PHE A 459 -4.31 -2.72 -11.01
CA PHE A 459 -4.07 -2.07 -9.73
C PHE A 459 -2.84 -2.65 -9.06
N SER A 460 -2.16 -1.80 -8.30
CA SER A 460 -1.18 -2.24 -7.32
C SER A 460 -1.68 -1.97 -5.92
N ALA A 461 -1.34 -2.85 -4.99
CA ALA A 461 -1.79 -2.76 -3.61
C ALA A 461 -0.85 -3.49 -2.66
N ALA A 462 -0.71 -2.95 -1.45
CA ALA A 462 -0.24 -3.72 -0.32
C ALA A 462 -1.40 -4.51 0.29
N ALA A 463 -1.12 -5.68 0.86
CA ALA A 463 -2.09 -6.43 1.65
C ALA A 463 -1.42 -6.87 2.95
N ASP A 464 -2.15 -6.77 4.06
CA ASP A 464 -1.82 -7.49 5.27
C ASP A 464 -2.80 -8.66 5.36
N ILE A 465 -2.27 -9.87 5.18
CA ILE A 465 -3.05 -11.09 5.32
C ILE A 465 -2.52 -11.80 6.57
N PHE A 466 -3.28 -11.76 7.68
CA PHE A 466 -2.92 -12.39 8.96
C PHE A 466 -1.55 -11.95 9.55
N GLY A 467 -1.13 -10.71 9.34
CA GLY A 467 0.15 -10.15 9.79
C GLY A 467 1.31 -10.36 8.80
N PHE A 468 1.04 -10.90 7.61
CA PHE A 468 2.01 -11.04 6.53
C PHE A 468 1.84 -9.90 5.54
N ASP A 469 2.90 -9.11 5.36
CA ASP A 469 2.93 -8.04 4.37
C ASP A 469 3.15 -8.64 2.97
N PHE A 470 2.21 -8.35 2.08
CA PHE A 470 2.30 -8.60 0.66
C PHE A 470 2.24 -7.28 -0.11
N TYR A 471 2.83 -7.27 -1.29
CA TYR A 471 2.59 -6.25 -2.29
C TYR A 471 2.35 -6.93 -3.63
N GLY A 472 1.24 -6.60 -4.27
CA GLY A 472 0.87 -7.10 -5.58
C GLY A 472 0.73 -5.98 -6.59
N ASP A 473 1.21 -6.21 -7.80
CA ASP A 473 0.93 -5.43 -9.01
C ASP A 473 0.18 -6.35 -9.98
N VAL A 474 -1.09 -6.06 -10.25
CA VAL A 474 -1.95 -6.86 -11.14
C VAL A 474 -2.34 -6.00 -12.32
N GLU A 475 -1.90 -6.39 -13.50
CA GLU A 475 -2.12 -5.71 -14.78
C GLU A 475 -2.83 -6.63 -15.78
N LEU A 476 -3.67 -6.05 -16.61
CA LEU A 476 -4.25 -6.66 -17.78
C LEU A 476 -3.77 -5.89 -19.01
N ASP A 477 -3.08 -6.58 -19.92
CA ASP A 477 -2.55 -5.99 -21.14
C ASP A 477 -2.62 -6.96 -22.34
N LEU A 478 -2.29 -6.48 -23.54
CA LEU A 478 -2.42 -7.24 -24.79
C LEU A 478 -1.24 -8.18 -25.07
N ILE A 479 -0.10 -8.00 -24.40
CA ILE A 479 1.15 -8.75 -24.58
C ILE A 479 1.18 -9.94 -23.62
N ASP A 480 0.95 -9.71 -22.33
CA ASP A 480 1.06 -10.71 -21.27
C ASP A 480 -0.31 -11.20 -20.78
N GLY A 481 -1.41 -10.55 -21.20
CA GLY A 481 -2.77 -10.88 -20.78
C GLY A 481 -2.99 -10.47 -19.32
N VAL A 482 -3.39 -11.38 -18.42
CA VAL A 482 -3.36 -11.10 -16.97
C VAL A 482 -1.92 -11.27 -16.48
N LYS A 483 -1.25 -10.17 -16.15
CA LYS A 483 0.03 -10.15 -15.46
C LYS A 483 -0.18 -9.86 -13.98
N ALA A 484 0.45 -10.63 -13.09
CA ALA A 484 0.41 -10.35 -11.65
C ALA A 484 1.79 -10.59 -11.04
N ASP A 485 2.42 -9.55 -10.51
CA ASP A 485 3.68 -9.61 -9.78
C ASP A 485 3.39 -9.39 -8.29
N ILE A 486 3.52 -10.45 -7.48
CA ILE A 486 3.22 -10.44 -6.04
C ILE A 486 4.50 -10.81 -5.28
N GLU A 487 4.92 -9.95 -4.36
CA GLU A 487 6.01 -10.20 -3.43
C GLU A 487 5.49 -10.22 -1.98
N MET A 488 6.01 -11.14 -1.17
CA MET A 488 5.73 -11.26 0.26
C MET A 488 6.99 -10.92 1.06
N SER A 489 6.84 -10.35 2.26
CA SER A 489 7.97 -10.16 3.19
C SER A 489 8.61 -11.50 3.57
N PRO A 490 9.96 -11.58 3.67
CA PRO A 490 10.62 -12.75 4.23
C PRO A 490 10.19 -12.96 5.68
N LEU A 491 10.00 -14.21 6.05
CA LEU A 491 9.64 -14.63 7.39
C LEU A 491 10.73 -15.55 7.93
N SER A 492 11.17 -15.33 9.18
CA SER A 492 12.11 -16.23 9.84
C SER A 492 11.89 -16.27 11.35
N PHE A 493 11.73 -17.48 11.86
CA PHE A 493 11.50 -17.82 13.25
C PHE A 493 12.68 -18.62 13.79
N GLY A 494 13.84 -17.95 13.92
CA GLY A 494 15.10 -18.60 14.30
C GLY A 494 15.51 -19.67 13.27
N ASN A 495 15.92 -20.84 13.75
CA ASN A 495 16.28 -21.98 12.89
C ASN A 495 15.10 -22.94 12.63
N ILE A 496 13.93 -22.66 13.22
CA ILE A 496 12.81 -23.60 13.24
C ILE A 496 11.98 -23.46 11.96
N PHE A 497 11.61 -22.24 11.58
CA PHE A 497 10.76 -21.98 10.41
C PHE A 497 11.22 -20.75 9.65
N SER A 498 11.22 -20.79 8.32
CA SER A 498 11.39 -19.59 7.51
C SER A 498 10.69 -19.71 6.16
N ILE A 499 10.22 -18.58 5.65
CA ILE A 499 9.76 -18.40 4.27
C ILE A 499 10.64 -17.34 3.63
N GLN A 500 11.39 -17.73 2.61
CA GLN A 500 12.31 -16.86 1.88
C GLN A 500 12.08 -17.01 0.37
N GLY A 501 12.70 -16.16 -0.42
CA GLY A 501 12.69 -16.22 -1.88
C GLY A 501 13.65 -15.22 -2.47
N ASP A 502 13.55 -15.00 -3.77
CA ASP A 502 14.36 -14.03 -4.51
C ASP A 502 13.70 -12.65 -4.66
N GLY A 503 12.67 -12.36 -3.85
CA GLY A 503 11.98 -11.08 -3.81
C GLY A 503 12.95 -9.93 -3.69
N THR A 504 12.82 -8.95 -4.58
CA THR A 504 13.73 -7.79 -4.60
C THR A 504 13.33 -6.72 -3.59
N GLY A 505 12.16 -6.87 -2.97
CA GLY A 505 11.57 -5.92 -2.06
C GLY A 505 10.85 -4.83 -2.84
N VAL A 506 9.70 -4.40 -2.32
CA VAL A 506 8.91 -3.34 -2.92
C VAL A 506 9.01 -2.08 -2.11
N THR A 507 9.22 -0.96 -2.80
CA THR A 507 9.28 0.36 -2.19
C THR A 507 8.37 1.34 -2.94
N LEU A 508 7.66 2.18 -2.21
CA LEU A 508 6.78 3.22 -2.73
C LEU A 508 7.35 4.62 -2.45
N LYS A 509 7.16 5.56 -3.37
CA LYS A 509 7.49 6.96 -3.09
C LYS A 509 6.43 7.59 -2.19
N VAL A 510 6.87 8.23 -1.12
CA VAL A 510 6.02 8.90 -0.12
C VAL A 510 6.42 10.35 0.12
N ASP A 511 5.45 11.16 0.55
CA ASP A 511 5.66 12.53 1.00
C ASP A 511 6.43 12.60 2.34
N ALA A 512 6.68 13.81 2.83
CA ALA A 512 7.39 14.04 4.10
C ALA A 512 6.67 13.48 5.35
N ASN A 513 5.39 13.14 5.23
CA ASN A 513 4.57 12.56 6.31
C ASN A 513 4.43 11.03 6.15
N GLY A 514 5.02 10.42 5.10
CA GLY A 514 4.94 9.00 4.83
C GLY A 514 3.70 8.56 4.03
N ASN A 515 2.91 9.48 3.50
CA ASN A 515 1.77 9.15 2.63
C ASN A 515 2.24 8.89 1.20
N PRO A 516 1.68 7.90 0.46
CA PRO A 516 2.00 7.70 -0.95
C PRO A 516 1.82 8.98 -1.77
N ILE A 517 2.71 9.21 -2.71
CA ILE A 517 2.57 10.34 -3.64
C ILE A 517 1.39 10.04 -4.56
N LYS A 518 0.32 10.80 -4.35
CA LYS A 518 -0.91 10.77 -5.14
C LYS A 518 -0.62 11.11 -6.61
N ASN A 519 -0.64 10.11 -7.49
CA ASN A 519 -0.59 10.30 -8.94
C ASN A 519 -1.97 10.68 -9.52
N ASN A 520 -3.03 10.63 -8.71
CA ASN A 520 -4.41 10.94 -9.05
C ASN A 520 -4.79 12.41 -8.82
N GLN A 521 -3.81 13.32 -8.81
CA GLN A 521 -4.05 14.76 -8.67
C GLN A 521 -3.25 15.53 -9.72
N ILE A 522 -3.91 16.50 -10.36
CA ILE A 522 -3.22 17.43 -11.27
C ILE A 522 -2.35 18.34 -10.40
N ILE A 523 -1.06 18.39 -10.69
CA ILE A 523 -0.09 19.20 -9.95
C ILE A 523 -0.25 20.66 -10.36
N THR A 524 -1.06 21.41 -9.63
CA THR A 524 -1.35 22.82 -9.95
C THR A 524 -0.65 23.80 -9.01
N LYS A 525 -0.15 23.35 -7.86
CA LYS A 525 0.47 24.23 -6.84
C LYS A 525 1.99 24.03 -6.72
N ALA A 526 2.72 25.11 -6.44
CA ALA A 526 4.16 25.07 -6.21
C ALA A 526 4.56 24.15 -5.03
N GLU A 527 3.72 24.11 -3.98
CA GLU A 527 3.90 23.24 -2.81
C GLU A 527 3.86 21.75 -3.19
N GLN A 528 2.95 21.35 -4.09
CA GLN A 528 2.82 19.96 -4.58
C GLN A 528 4.03 19.55 -5.42
N LYS A 529 4.59 20.46 -6.24
CA LYS A 529 5.85 20.22 -6.97
C LYS A 529 7.01 19.98 -6.00
N GLN A 530 7.04 20.68 -4.87
CA GLN A 530 8.08 20.52 -3.86
C GLN A 530 7.94 19.21 -3.08
N VAL A 531 6.71 18.72 -2.85
CA VAL A 531 6.45 17.39 -2.28
C VAL A 531 7.02 16.28 -3.17
N ILE A 532 6.85 16.37 -4.49
CA ILE A 532 7.41 15.40 -5.44
C ILE A 532 8.94 15.46 -5.48
N GLN A 533 9.53 16.65 -5.43
CA GLN A 533 10.99 16.81 -5.40
C GLN A 533 11.62 16.29 -4.09
N ASN A 534 10.90 16.39 -2.98
CA ASN A 534 11.36 15.95 -1.66
C ASN A 534 10.88 14.53 -1.30
N ALA A 535 10.31 13.81 -2.27
CA ALA A 535 9.81 12.45 -2.08
C ALA A 535 10.88 11.54 -1.48
N THR A 536 10.48 10.74 -0.49
CA THR A 536 11.32 9.66 0.06
C THR A 536 10.73 8.31 -0.31
N THR A 537 11.42 7.22 -0.01
CA THR A 537 10.94 5.87 -0.32
C THR A 537 10.53 5.16 0.97
N LYS A 538 9.27 4.69 1.03
CA LYS A 538 8.74 3.79 2.06
C LYS A 538 8.93 2.35 1.58
N GLN A 539 9.53 1.52 2.40
CA GLN A 539 9.62 0.09 2.15
C GLN A 539 8.28 -0.56 2.50
N MET A 540 7.64 -1.20 1.53
CA MET A 540 6.39 -1.92 1.72
C MET A 540 6.67 -3.39 2.03
N VAL A 541 7.60 -3.98 1.29
CA VAL A 541 8.07 -5.36 1.47
C VAL A 541 9.59 -5.36 1.43
N PRO A 542 10.29 -5.95 2.42
CA PRO A 542 11.74 -6.07 2.37
C PRO A 542 12.22 -7.16 1.39
N PRO A 543 13.44 -7.02 0.82
CA PRO A 543 14.01 -8.04 -0.05
C PRO A 543 14.21 -9.38 0.66
N GLY A 544 14.16 -10.48 -0.10
CA GLY A 544 14.46 -11.84 0.35
C GLY A 544 13.25 -12.73 0.65
N GLY A 545 12.03 -12.24 0.40
CA GLY A 545 10.80 -13.01 0.57
C GLY A 545 10.31 -13.68 -0.72
N ALA A 546 9.19 -14.39 -0.63
CA ALA A 546 8.64 -15.18 -1.73
C ALA A 546 8.02 -14.31 -2.84
N VAL A 547 8.07 -14.78 -4.08
CA VAL A 547 7.60 -14.11 -5.28
C VAL A 547 6.66 -15.02 -6.07
N LEU A 548 5.52 -14.48 -6.48
CA LEU A 548 4.59 -15.08 -7.43
C LEU A 548 4.41 -14.13 -8.62
N LYS A 549 4.77 -14.60 -9.81
CA LYS A 549 4.51 -13.91 -11.08
C LYS A 549 3.59 -14.74 -11.95
N ILE A 550 2.52 -14.16 -12.45
CA ILE A 550 1.57 -14.78 -13.38
C ILE A 550 1.57 -13.94 -14.65
N GLN A 551 1.51 -14.58 -15.81
CA GLN A 551 1.21 -13.96 -17.10
C GLN A 551 0.51 -14.99 -17.98
N THR A 552 -0.52 -14.61 -18.72
CA THR A 552 -1.38 -15.57 -19.44
C THR A 552 -1.02 -15.74 -20.92
N LEU A 553 -0.27 -14.79 -21.50
CA LEU A 553 0.08 -14.78 -22.93
C LEU A 553 1.60 -14.79 -23.20
N GLY A 554 2.43 -14.45 -22.20
CA GLY A 554 3.89 -14.51 -22.26
C GLY A 554 4.49 -15.63 -21.41
N ALA A 555 5.68 -16.16 -21.75
CA ALA A 555 6.39 -17.14 -20.92
C ALA A 555 7.46 -16.46 -20.02
N PRO A 556 7.66 -16.91 -18.76
CA PRO A 556 6.97 -18.01 -18.10
C PRO A 556 5.55 -17.61 -17.65
N PHE A 557 4.54 -18.45 -17.94
CA PHE A 557 3.14 -18.15 -17.61
C PHE A 557 2.86 -18.08 -16.09
N LEU A 558 3.69 -18.78 -15.33
CA LEU A 558 3.65 -18.82 -13.88
C LEU A 558 5.09 -18.99 -13.40
N HIS A 559 5.54 -18.09 -12.55
CA HIS A 559 6.82 -18.18 -11.86
C HIS A 559 6.55 -18.03 -10.36
N LEU A 560 6.83 -19.08 -9.60
CA LEU A 560 6.75 -19.07 -8.15
C LEU A 560 8.15 -19.34 -7.62
N ASN A 561 8.69 -18.40 -6.85
CA ASN A 561 9.93 -18.56 -6.12
C ASN A 561 9.67 -18.33 -4.63
N GLY A 562 9.69 -19.42 -3.88
CA GLY A 562 9.63 -19.39 -2.43
C GLY A 562 10.29 -20.65 -1.90
N SER A 563 11.18 -20.49 -0.94
CA SER A 563 11.77 -21.59 -0.16
C SER A 563 11.20 -21.52 1.24
N ILE A 564 10.59 -22.61 1.67
CA ILE A 564 10.10 -22.77 3.04
C ILE A 564 10.97 -23.82 3.71
N ASN A 565 11.53 -23.48 4.86
CA ASN A 565 12.31 -24.39 5.67
C ASN A 565 11.61 -24.61 7.01
N LEU A 566 11.43 -25.87 7.40
CA LEU A 566 10.97 -26.29 8.73
C LEU A 566 11.95 -27.36 9.27
N PHE A 567 12.62 -27.11 10.39
CA PHE A 567 13.65 -27.99 11.00
C PHE A 567 14.67 -28.56 9.99
N GLU A 568 15.32 -27.68 9.20
CA GLU A 568 16.37 -28.02 8.20
C GLU A 568 15.91 -28.78 6.94
N VAL A 569 14.60 -28.97 6.70
CA VAL A 569 14.13 -29.47 5.39
C VAL A 569 14.24 -28.35 4.35
N GLU A 570 15.27 -28.42 3.52
CA GLU A 570 15.47 -27.50 2.40
C GLU A 570 14.61 -27.91 1.18
N ASN A 571 13.98 -26.91 0.56
CA ASN A 571 13.36 -26.98 -0.79
C ASN A 571 12.16 -27.93 -0.94
N TRP A 572 11.20 -27.87 -0.02
CA TRP A 572 9.94 -28.60 -0.17
C TRP A 572 8.87 -27.77 -0.92
N HIS A 573 8.06 -28.44 -1.76
CA HIS A 573 7.00 -27.80 -2.55
C HIS A 573 5.72 -27.71 -1.70
N ILE A 574 5.26 -26.48 -1.43
CA ILE A 574 4.08 -26.23 -0.60
C ILE A 574 2.82 -26.09 -1.44
N GLU A 575 1.81 -26.89 -1.10
CA GLU A 575 0.41 -26.63 -1.40
C GLU A 575 -0.22 -26.11 -0.09
N ALA A 576 -0.73 -24.88 -0.12
CA ALA A 576 -1.27 -24.20 1.06
C ALA A 576 -2.68 -23.66 0.79
N ASP A 577 -3.57 -23.89 1.75
CA ASP A 577 -4.94 -23.38 1.74
C ASP A 577 -5.08 -22.22 2.74
N VAL A 578 -5.56 -21.08 2.26
CA VAL A 578 -5.88 -19.93 3.12
C VAL A 578 -7.33 -20.04 3.59
N SER A 579 -7.54 -19.95 4.91
CA SER A 579 -8.84 -20.05 5.55
C SER A 579 -9.01 -18.95 6.61
N PRO A 580 -10.22 -18.72 7.15
CA PRO A 580 -10.41 -17.77 8.26
C PRO A 580 -9.59 -18.08 9.53
N SER A 581 -9.09 -19.31 9.67
CA SER A 581 -8.26 -19.76 10.80
C SER A 581 -6.75 -19.63 10.57
N GLY A 582 -6.31 -19.15 9.40
CA GLY A 582 -4.90 -19.00 9.03
C GLY A 582 -4.53 -19.75 7.74
N ILE A 583 -3.22 -19.91 7.54
CA ILE A 583 -2.61 -20.61 6.40
C ILE A 583 -2.35 -22.07 6.81
N ASN A 584 -2.99 -23.01 6.12
CA ASN A 584 -2.79 -24.45 6.34
C ASN A 584 -1.89 -25.02 5.26
N PHE A 585 -0.90 -25.80 5.65
CA PHE A 585 -0.01 -26.52 4.73
C PHE A 585 0.49 -27.77 5.43
N ASP A 586 0.65 -28.86 4.68
CA ASP A 586 1.31 -30.06 5.20
C ASP A 586 2.82 -29.89 5.10
N VAL A 587 3.66 -30.74 5.70
CA VAL A 587 5.13 -30.78 5.45
C VAL A 587 5.61 -32.22 5.52
N GLY A 588 6.15 -32.72 4.42
CA GLY A 588 6.68 -34.09 4.37
C GLY A 588 8.13 -34.18 4.80
N PHE A 589 8.43 -34.99 5.82
CA PHE A 589 9.81 -35.27 6.27
C PHE A 589 10.32 -36.65 5.80
N GLY A 590 9.81 -37.15 4.66
CA GLY A 590 10.17 -38.46 4.14
C GLY A 590 9.90 -39.58 5.15
N GLY A 591 10.77 -40.59 5.21
CA GLY A 591 10.62 -41.74 6.12
C GLY A 591 10.93 -41.47 7.59
N ILE A 592 11.20 -40.22 8.00
CA ILE A 592 11.51 -39.86 9.40
C ILE A 592 10.22 -39.85 10.24
N ILE A 593 9.12 -39.37 9.66
CA ILE A 593 7.79 -39.39 10.26
C ILE A 593 6.85 -40.24 9.39
N SER A 594 5.76 -40.76 9.96
CA SER A 594 4.88 -41.70 9.27
C SER A 594 3.77 -41.04 8.44
N SER A 595 3.56 -39.74 8.63
CA SER A 595 2.58 -38.91 7.91
C SER A 595 3.17 -37.53 7.66
N ASP A 596 2.66 -36.81 6.67
CA ASP A 596 2.99 -35.39 6.56
C ASP A 596 2.55 -34.65 7.83
N MET A 597 3.30 -33.61 8.17
CA MET A 597 3.06 -32.76 9.33
C MET A 597 2.05 -31.67 8.95
N ASN A 598 0.85 -31.74 9.49
CA ASN A 598 -0.20 -30.76 9.21
C ASN A 598 0.11 -29.51 10.02
N CYS A 599 0.38 -28.40 9.34
CA CYS A 599 0.77 -27.13 9.94
C CYS A 599 -0.32 -26.08 9.71
N THR A 600 -0.55 -25.25 10.73
CA THR A 600 -1.42 -24.08 10.68
C THR A 600 -0.67 -22.88 11.22
N LEU A 601 -0.43 -21.91 10.36
CA LEU A 601 0.11 -20.60 10.74
C LEU A 601 -1.06 -19.63 10.92
N SER A 602 -1.40 -19.33 12.17
CA SER A 602 -2.58 -18.53 12.50
C SER A 602 -2.31 -17.02 12.49
N ASP A 603 -1.09 -16.62 12.83
CA ASP A 603 -0.56 -15.27 12.68
C ASP A 603 0.99 -15.29 12.69
N PHE A 604 1.63 -14.12 12.63
CA PHE A 604 3.10 -13.98 12.67
C PHE A 604 3.79 -14.61 13.89
N HIS A 605 3.06 -14.87 14.98
CA HIS A 605 3.61 -15.32 16.25
C HIS A 605 3.26 -16.79 16.56
N ASN A 606 2.29 -17.38 15.86
CA ASN A 606 1.66 -18.64 16.27
C ASN A 606 1.63 -19.66 15.13
N LEU A 607 2.51 -20.67 15.21
CA LEU A 607 2.52 -21.85 14.34
C LEU A 607 2.14 -23.10 15.16
N ASP A 608 1.05 -23.75 14.80
CA ASP A 608 0.62 -25.04 15.34
C ASP A 608 0.93 -26.14 14.31
N ALA A 609 1.39 -27.30 14.77
CA ALA A 609 1.65 -28.45 13.92
C ALA A 609 1.30 -29.77 14.58
N SER A 610 0.85 -30.75 13.79
CA SER A 610 0.53 -32.10 14.26
C SER A 610 1.03 -33.17 13.29
N PHE A 611 1.60 -34.24 13.84
CA PHE A 611 2.23 -35.31 13.05
C PHE A 611 2.25 -36.64 13.80
N GLN A 612 2.49 -37.73 13.06
CA GLN A 612 2.70 -39.05 13.62
C GLN A 612 4.09 -39.58 13.29
N TYR A 613 4.72 -40.29 14.21
CA TYR A 613 5.98 -40.99 13.95
C TYR A 613 6.07 -42.30 14.73
N GLY A 614 6.87 -43.24 14.21
CA GLY A 614 7.17 -44.49 14.90
C GLY A 614 8.28 -44.29 15.92
N LEU A 615 7.97 -44.46 17.20
CA LEU A 615 8.95 -44.55 18.27
C LEU A 615 9.41 -46.01 18.41
N ASN A 616 10.72 -46.22 18.41
CA ASN A 616 11.35 -47.51 18.69
C ASN A 616 12.61 -47.29 19.51
N ASP A 617 12.43 -47.09 20.81
CA ASP A 617 13.52 -46.77 21.73
C ASP A 617 13.39 -47.56 23.05
N THR A 618 14.46 -47.60 23.84
CA THR A 618 14.47 -48.22 25.16
C THR A 618 14.36 -47.14 26.23
N ILE A 619 13.16 -46.99 26.78
CA ILE A 619 12.86 -45.98 27.80
C ILE A 619 13.40 -46.45 29.15
N SER A 620 14.37 -45.73 29.68
CA SER A 620 14.90 -45.99 31.02
C SER A 620 13.88 -45.64 32.08
N LEU A 621 13.57 -46.57 32.99
CA LEU A 621 12.66 -46.31 34.10
C LEU A 621 13.39 -45.58 35.24
N PRO A 622 12.67 -44.78 36.05
CA PRO A 622 13.25 -44.07 37.18
C PRO A 622 13.93 -45.03 38.17
N SER A 623 14.91 -44.52 38.91
CA SER A 623 15.48 -45.23 40.07
C SER A 623 14.83 -44.76 41.35
N ILE A 624 14.43 -45.69 42.22
CA ILE A 624 13.87 -45.40 43.54
C ILE A 624 14.84 -45.91 44.59
N ALA A 625 15.21 -45.05 45.55
CA ALA A 625 16.19 -45.36 46.60
C ALA A 625 17.53 -45.91 46.08
N GLY A 626 17.95 -45.47 44.88
CA GLY A 626 19.20 -45.89 44.25
C GLY A 626 19.14 -47.23 43.49
N VAL A 627 17.96 -47.84 43.38
CA VAL A 627 17.75 -49.08 42.61
C VAL A 627 16.93 -48.77 41.35
N SER A 628 17.42 -49.21 40.20
CA SER A 628 16.73 -49.06 38.91
C SER A 628 15.50 -49.96 38.85
N LEU A 629 14.38 -49.41 38.35
CA LEU A 629 13.18 -50.20 38.07
C LEU A 629 13.26 -50.96 36.73
N GLY A 630 14.34 -50.82 35.98
CA GLY A 630 14.57 -51.45 34.67
C GLY A 630 14.40 -50.48 33.50
N SER A 631 14.06 -51.00 32.32
CA SER A 631 13.75 -50.24 31.12
C SER A 631 12.61 -50.89 30.33
N ILE A 632 11.92 -50.11 29.52
CA ILE A 632 10.83 -50.57 28.64
C ILE A 632 11.28 -50.41 27.18
N PRO A 633 11.40 -51.49 26.39
CA PRO A 633 11.50 -51.36 24.94
C PRO A 633 10.15 -50.88 24.39
N LEU A 634 10.09 -49.60 24.02
CA LEU A 634 8.89 -48.92 23.56
C LEU A 634 8.88 -48.83 22.04
N ALA A 635 8.10 -49.71 21.42
CA ALA A 635 7.76 -49.66 20.01
C ALA A 635 6.29 -49.23 19.86
N ALA A 636 6.04 -47.96 19.52
CA ALA A 636 4.69 -47.41 19.44
C ALA A 636 4.58 -46.33 18.36
N LEU A 637 3.35 -46.13 17.85
CA LEU A 637 3.04 -44.98 16.99
C LEU A 637 2.67 -43.80 17.89
N VAL A 638 3.45 -42.73 17.82
CA VAL A 638 3.25 -41.51 18.60
C VAL A 638 2.45 -40.51 17.78
N ASN A 639 1.37 -39.98 18.36
CA ASN A 639 0.66 -38.81 17.87
C ASN A 639 1.21 -37.59 18.61
N ALA A 640 2.01 -36.77 17.92
CA ALA A 640 2.65 -35.59 18.47
C ALA A 640 2.08 -34.32 17.87
N HIS A 641 2.17 -33.24 18.63
CA HIS A 641 1.91 -31.90 18.17
C HIS A 641 2.94 -30.95 18.76
N PHE A 642 3.19 -29.82 18.10
CA PHE A 642 3.92 -28.72 18.69
C PHE A 642 3.24 -27.39 18.39
N LYS A 643 3.54 -26.43 19.24
CA LYS A 643 3.15 -25.03 19.12
C LYS A 643 4.39 -24.18 19.25
N LEU A 644 4.69 -23.42 18.21
CA LEU A 644 5.72 -22.41 18.22
C LEU A 644 5.04 -21.06 18.46
N ASN A 645 5.36 -20.47 19.60
CA ASN A 645 4.89 -19.14 20.00
C ASN A 645 6.07 -18.17 20.02
N ILE A 646 5.93 -17.02 19.37
CA ILE A 646 7.01 -16.05 19.22
C ILE A 646 6.55 -14.72 19.78
N SER A 647 7.44 -14.03 20.48
CA SER A 647 7.24 -12.67 20.94
C SER A 647 8.46 -11.82 20.62
N SER A 648 8.41 -10.52 20.91
CA SER A 648 9.54 -9.61 20.70
C SER A 648 10.82 -9.99 21.46
N SER A 649 10.75 -10.84 22.48
CA SER A 649 11.91 -11.24 23.31
C SER A 649 12.18 -12.74 23.36
N ASP A 650 11.18 -13.58 23.11
CA ASP A 650 11.27 -15.01 23.39
C ASP A 650 10.62 -15.85 22.27
N ILE A 651 11.28 -16.96 21.93
CA ILE A 651 10.73 -18.05 21.12
C ILE A 651 10.41 -19.19 22.09
N VAL A 652 9.19 -19.72 22.05
CA VAL A 652 8.76 -20.83 22.91
C VAL A 652 8.23 -21.94 22.02
N LEU A 653 8.93 -23.08 22.02
CA LEU A 653 8.48 -24.30 21.37
C LEU A 653 7.85 -25.22 22.42
N SER A 654 6.53 -25.35 22.39
CA SER A 654 5.79 -26.31 23.23
C SER A 654 5.51 -27.56 22.43
N VAL A 655 5.80 -28.74 22.97
CA VAL A 655 5.65 -30.04 22.31
C VAL A 655 4.82 -30.94 23.21
N GLY A 656 3.88 -31.68 22.64
CA GLY A 656 3.03 -32.60 23.39
C GLY A 656 2.52 -33.76 22.56
N GLY A 657 1.88 -34.73 23.19
CA GLY A 657 1.36 -35.89 22.48
C GLY A 657 1.09 -37.12 23.33
N GLY A 658 0.83 -38.23 22.63
CA GLY A 658 0.56 -39.51 23.25
C GLY A 658 0.70 -40.70 22.31
N PHE A 659 0.71 -41.90 22.89
CA PHE A 659 0.89 -43.17 22.21
C PHE A 659 0.12 -44.28 22.93
N ASP A 660 -0.23 -45.35 22.22
CA ASP A 660 -0.85 -46.52 22.84
C ASP A 660 0.21 -47.54 23.27
N PHE A 661 0.13 -48.02 24.52
CA PHE A 661 1.03 -49.03 25.06
C PHE A 661 0.31 -49.94 26.08
N GLU A 662 0.50 -51.26 25.95
CA GLU A 662 -0.16 -52.28 26.77
C GLU A 662 -1.69 -52.09 26.88
N GLY A 663 -2.34 -51.65 25.79
CA GLY A 663 -3.79 -51.47 25.72
C GLY A 663 -4.33 -50.18 26.36
N LEU A 664 -3.44 -49.26 26.76
CA LEU A 664 -3.79 -47.96 27.32
C LEU A 664 -3.17 -46.82 26.51
N THR A 665 -3.93 -45.76 26.28
CA THR A 665 -3.41 -44.52 25.69
C THR A 665 -2.64 -43.73 26.75
N ARG A 666 -1.36 -43.52 26.49
CA ARG A 666 -0.40 -42.79 27.33
C ARG A 666 -0.19 -41.40 26.78
N ASN A 667 -0.31 -40.37 27.61
CA ASN A 667 -0.04 -38.98 27.25
C ASN A 667 1.17 -38.50 28.06
N PHE A 668 2.12 -37.86 27.39
CA PHE A 668 3.34 -37.34 28.03
C PHE A 668 3.29 -35.83 28.34
N GLY A 669 2.10 -35.22 28.17
CA GLY A 669 1.82 -33.82 28.42
C GLY A 669 2.50 -32.87 27.44
N ASP A 670 2.14 -31.60 27.54
CA ASP A 670 2.83 -30.53 26.83
C ASP A 670 4.03 -30.09 27.67
N PHE A 671 5.20 -29.98 27.05
CA PHE A 671 6.43 -29.47 27.67
C PHE A 671 7.07 -28.41 26.77
N THR A 672 7.88 -27.53 27.35
CA THR A 672 8.69 -26.59 26.57
C THR A 672 9.99 -27.26 26.17
N ALA A 673 10.19 -27.42 24.87
CA ALA A 673 11.40 -27.97 24.31
C ALA A 673 12.47 -26.89 24.15
N ASP A 674 13.75 -27.29 24.11
CA ASP A 674 14.87 -26.37 23.87
C ASP A 674 14.71 -25.70 22.49
N VAL A 675 14.82 -24.37 22.44
CA VAL A 675 14.74 -23.58 21.21
C VAL A 675 15.89 -23.86 20.23
N ASN A 676 16.95 -24.53 20.68
CA ASN A 676 18.08 -24.95 19.84
C ASN A 676 17.82 -26.24 19.04
N ILE A 677 16.61 -26.80 19.08
CA ILE A 677 16.19 -27.89 18.19
C ILE A 677 16.36 -27.42 16.74
N SER A 678 17.31 -28.03 16.04
CA SER A 678 17.67 -27.64 14.67
C SER A 678 17.12 -28.62 13.64
N SER A 679 16.95 -29.89 14.02
CA SER A 679 16.40 -30.94 13.17
C SER A 679 15.16 -31.60 13.78
N VAL A 680 14.36 -32.29 12.95
CA VAL A 680 13.28 -33.15 13.46
C VAL A 680 13.82 -34.24 14.37
N SER A 681 15.04 -34.75 14.13
CA SER A 681 15.65 -35.75 15.02
C SER A 681 15.88 -35.20 16.44
N ASP A 682 16.24 -33.92 16.57
CA ASP A 682 16.39 -33.27 17.87
C ASP A 682 15.04 -33.13 18.58
N LEU A 683 13.98 -32.81 17.82
CA LEU A 683 12.61 -32.75 18.31
C LEU A 683 12.15 -34.12 18.82
N LEU A 684 12.35 -35.19 18.04
CA LEU A 684 12.00 -36.55 18.44
C LEU A 684 12.80 -36.98 19.69
N SER A 685 14.08 -36.62 19.76
CA SER A 685 14.92 -36.90 20.94
C SER A 685 14.44 -36.16 22.18
N ALA A 686 13.98 -34.91 22.03
CA ALA A 686 13.39 -34.15 23.13
C ALA A 686 12.10 -34.81 23.66
N ILE A 687 11.27 -35.39 22.78
CA ILE A 687 10.09 -36.16 23.17
C ILE A 687 10.50 -37.41 23.96
N VAL A 688 11.49 -38.17 23.50
CA VAL A 688 11.98 -39.37 24.21
C VAL A 688 12.51 -39.00 25.59
N ASN A 689 13.36 -37.97 25.69
CA ASN A 689 13.88 -37.49 26.95
C ASN A 689 12.78 -37.04 27.92
N ASN A 690 11.71 -36.42 27.41
CA ASN A 690 10.55 -36.05 28.23
C ASN A 690 9.77 -37.28 28.71
N ILE A 691 9.58 -38.30 27.86
CA ILE A 691 8.95 -39.57 28.26
C ILE A 691 9.77 -40.26 29.36
N GLU A 692 11.10 -40.33 29.22
CA GLU A 692 11.98 -40.89 30.25
C GLU A 692 11.91 -40.10 31.57
N SER A 693 12.00 -38.77 31.48
CA SER A 693 11.96 -37.88 32.65
C SER A 693 10.62 -37.98 33.42
N ASN A 694 9.54 -38.30 32.71
CA ASN A 694 8.19 -38.43 33.28
C ASN A 694 7.69 -39.88 33.34
N ALA A 695 8.57 -40.87 33.17
CA ALA A 695 8.21 -42.28 33.09
C ALA A 695 7.41 -42.77 34.32
N SER A 696 7.73 -42.26 35.52
CA SER A 696 6.99 -42.54 36.77
C SER A 696 5.50 -42.22 36.66
N GLN A 697 5.16 -41.12 35.98
CA GLN A 697 3.78 -40.66 35.81
C GLN A 697 3.11 -41.39 34.67
N ILE A 698 3.80 -41.50 33.53
CA ILE A 698 3.27 -42.10 32.30
C ILE A 698 2.94 -43.59 32.50
N PHE A 699 3.83 -44.33 33.16
CA PHE A 699 3.71 -45.76 33.43
C PHE A 699 3.30 -46.05 34.89
N GLY A 700 2.65 -45.10 35.57
CA GLY A 700 2.37 -45.21 37.01
C GLY A 700 1.55 -46.44 37.42
N ASP A 701 0.67 -46.96 36.56
CA ASP A 701 -0.05 -48.22 36.77
C ASP A 701 0.86 -49.46 36.76
N LEU A 702 1.99 -49.39 36.05
CA LEU A 702 2.99 -50.45 36.00
C LEU A 702 4.03 -50.31 37.12
N LEU A 703 4.28 -49.08 37.59
CA LEU A 703 5.40 -48.78 38.48
C LEU A 703 5.01 -48.54 39.94
N ASN A 704 3.77 -48.14 40.23
CA ASN A 704 3.35 -47.78 41.59
C ASN A 704 2.88 -48.98 42.43
N ASP A 705 2.64 -50.14 41.82
CA ASP A 705 2.28 -51.37 42.51
C ASP A 705 3.36 -52.44 42.31
N ALA A 706 3.80 -53.04 43.42
CA ALA A 706 4.89 -54.01 43.43
C ALA A 706 4.56 -55.28 42.64
N GLY A 707 3.31 -55.75 42.70
CA GLY A 707 2.84 -56.93 41.99
C GLY A 707 2.69 -56.68 40.49
N ALA A 708 2.13 -55.52 40.12
CA ALA A 708 2.07 -55.08 38.73
C ALA A 708 3.48 -54.98 38.13
N TRP A 709 4.39 -54.28 38.80
CA TRP A 709 5.78 -54.14 38.36
C TRP A 709 6.48 -55.50 38.20
N ALA A 710 6.43 -56.36 39.22
CA ALA A 710 7.06 -57.68 39.18
C ALA A 710 6.46 -58.56 38.07
N GLY A 711 5.14 -58.47 37.86
CA GLY A 711 4.45 -59.15 36.76
C GLY A 711 4.93 -58.69 35.38
N GLN A 712 5.18 -57.39 35.19
CA GLN A 712 5.74 -56.87 33.94
C GLN A 712 7.19 -57.26 33.70
N VAL A 713 8.00 -57.37 34.77
CA VAL A 713 9.36 -57.92 34.67
C VAL A 713 9.29 -59.38 34.23
N GLN A 714 8.42 -60.19 34.84
CA GLN A 714 8.27 -61.60 34.47
C GLN A 714 7.77 -61.79 33.02
N ARG A 715 6.95 -60.85 32.53
CA ARG A 715 6.49 -60.82 31.13
C ARG A 715 7.52 -60.29 30.13
N ASN A 716 8.71 -59.85 30.57
CA ASN A 716 9.73 -59.16 29.78
C ASN A 716 9.26 -57.83 29.14
N VAL A 717 8.19 -57.22 29.67
CA VAL A 717 7.77 -55.87 29.31
C VAL A 717 8.72 -54.86 29.94
N ILE A 718 9.10 -55.10 31.19
CA ILE A 718 10.20 -54.40 31.86
C ILE A 718 11.45 -55.29 31.81
N GLN A 719 12.56 -54.75 31.32
CA GLN A 719 13.82 -55.46 31.11
C GLN A 719 14.96 -54.79 31.91
N GLY A 720 16.14 -55.41 31.93
CA GLY A 720 17.33 -54.84 32.58
C GLY A 720 17.29 -54.86 34.12
N VAL A 721 16.39 -55.63 34.73
CA VAL A 721 16.31 -55.79 36.18
C VAL A 721 17.22 -56.93 36.63
N GLU A 722 18.31 -56.61 37.35
CA GLU A 722 19.28 -57.61 37.81
C GLU A 722 18.74 -58.48 38.95
N ASN A 723 18.04 -57.89 39.93
CA ASN A 723 17.48 -58.62 41.07
C ASN A 723 16.12 -58.04 41.49
N VAL A 724 15.06 -58.78 41.18
CA VAL A 724 13.67 -58.40 41.49
C VAL A 724 13.43 -58.22 42.99
N ALA A 725 13.97 -59.09 43.84
CA ALA A 725 13.82 -58.99 45.29
C ALA A 725 14.51 -57.74 45.85
N SER A 726 15.63 -57.30 45.25
CA SER A 726 16.32 -56.07 45.65
C SER A 726 15.49 -54.82 45.34
N VAL A 727 14.79 -54.80 44.21
CA VAL A 727 13.85 -53.73 43.88
C VAL A 727 12.65 -53.75 44.83
N LEU A 728 12.06 -54.91 45.09
CA LEU A 728 10.92 -55.04 46.03
C LEU A 728 11.29 -54.57 47.44
N GLN A 729 12.51 -54.87 47.89
CA GLN A 729 13.03 -54.39 49.17
C GLN A 729 13.24 -52.87 49.18
N ASN A 730 13.96 -52.33 48.20
CA ASN A 730 14.48 -50.97 48.28
C ASN A 730 13.54 -49.92 47.69
N ALA A 731 12.85 -50.25 46.59
CA ALA A 731 11.91 -49.36 45.91
C ALA A 731 10.49 -49.46 46.48
N PHE A 732 10.01 -50.69 46.75
CA PHE A 732 8.65 -50.93 47.25
C PHE A 732 8.57 -51.13 48.76
N ASN A 733 9.71 -51.11 49.47
CA ASN A 733 9.79 -51.25 50.93
C ASN A 733 9.07 -52.51 51.46
N GLN A 734 9.13 -53.61 50.72
CA GLN A 734 8.54 -54.89 51.12
C GLN A 734 9.46 -55.65 52.08
N SER A 735 8.87 -56.36 53.05
CA SER A 735 9.59 -57.37 53.84
C SER A 735 9.88 -58.62 52.99
N ALA A 736 10.78 -59.49 53.46
CA ALA A 736 11.18 -60.68 52.71
C ALA A 736 10.02 -61.64 52.39
N ASP A 737 9.07 -61.79 53.31
CA ASP A 737 7.84 -62.58 53.12
C ASP A 737 6.90 -61.93 52.08
N GLN A 738 6.75 -60.61 52.12
CA GLN A 738 5.96 -59.85 51.13
C GLN A 738 6.59 -59.93 49.72
N ALA A 739 7.91 -59.79 49.62
CA ALA A 739 8.62 -59.94 48.36
C ALA A 739 8.51 -61.35 47.79
N ALA A 740 8.62 -62.37 48.65
CA ALA A 740 8.43 -63.77 48.26
C ALA A 740 7.00 -64.03 47.74
N SER A 741 5.96 -63.48 48.39
CA SER A 741 4.57 -63.60 47.92
C SER A 741 4.37 -62.88 46.59
N THR A 742 4.86 -61.65 46.49
CA THR A 742 4.73 -60.82 45.28
C THR A 742 5.39 -61.49 44.08
N MET A 743 6.63 -61.99 44.23
CA MET A 743 7.32 -62.70 43.17
C MET A 743 6.62 -64.02 42.80
N ARG A 744 6.09 -64.77 43.78
CA ARG A 744 5.33 -65.99 43.49
C ARG A 744 4.06 -65.69 42.69
N GLU A 745 3.30 -64.67 43.11
CA GLU A 745 2.08 -64.23 42.45
C GLU A 745 2.35 -63.70 41.04
N ALA A 746 3.48 -63.03 40.83
CA ALA A 746 3.96 -62.62 39.52
C ALA A 746 4.43 -63.80 38.63
N GLY A 747 4.63 -65.00 39.19
CA GLY A 747 4.97 -66.22 38.46
C GLY A 747 6.47 -66.56 38.42
N PHE A 748 7.29 -65.98 39.29
CA PHE A 748 8.70 -66.35 39.40
C PHE A 748 8.88 -67.75 40.03
N ALA A 749 9.92 -68.45 39.59
CA ALA A 749 10.24 -69.79 40.12
C ALA A 749 10.83 -69.72 41.54
N ALA A 750 10.59 -70.77 42.33
CA ALA A 750 11.00 -70.86 43.73
C ALA A 750 12.51 -70.64 43.95
N ASN A 751 13.36 -71.15 43.04
CA ASN A 751 14.81 -70.97 43.07
C ASN A 751 15.22 -69.49 42.85
N THR A 752 14.60 -68.80 41.89
CA THR A 752 14.83 -67.37 41.63
C THR A 752 14.42 -66.53 42.85
N ILE A 753 13.30 -66.89 43.48
CA ILE A 753 12.82 -66.22 44.70
C ILE A 753 13.80 -66.43 45.84
N ALA A 754 14.19 -67.68 46.14
CA ALA A 754 15.15 -67.99 47.20
C ALA A 754 16.49 -67.26 47.01
N SER A 755 17.00 -67.23 45.77
CA SER A 755 18.25 -66.53 45.43
C SER A 755 18.10 -65.02 45.62
N GLY A 756 16.99 -64.45 45.15
CA GLY A 756 16.68 -63.04 45.31
C GLY A 756 16.62 -62.64 46.78
N LEU A 757 15.89 -63.40 47.60
CA LEU A 757 15.75 -63.15 49.04
C LEU A 757 17.10 -63.23 49.77
N GLN A 758 17.91 -64.24 49.46
CA GLN A 758 19.25 -64.40 50.05
C GLN A 758 20.16 -63.22 49.70
N THR A 759 20.15 -62.77 48.44
CA THR A 759 21.01 -61.66 47.97
C THR A 759 20.53 -60.30 48.44
N ALA A 760 19.23 -60.01 48.35
CA ALA A 760 18.67 -58.70 48.69
C ALA A 760 18.63 -58.46 50.20
N TYR A 761 18.11 -59.44 50.97
CA TYR A 761 17.90 -59.30 52.41
C TYR A 761 19.03 -59.90 53.25
N GLY A 762 20.04 -60.54 52.64
CA GLY A 762 21.16 -61.16 53.35
C GLY A 762 20.74 -62.32 54.26
N LEU A 763 19.66 -63.03 53.91
CA LEU A 763 19.04 -64.02 54.78
C LEU A 763 19.81 -65.34 54.84
N SER A 764 19.74 -65.99 56.01
CA SER A 764 20.16 -67.38 56.18
C SER A 764 19.20 -68.36 55.53
N ALA A 765 19.62 -69.61 55.31
CA ALA A 765 18.78 -70.68 54.75
C ALA A 765 17.45 -70.84 55.52
N THR A 766 17.49 -70.77 56.85
CA THR A 766 16.30 -70.82 57.71
C THR A 766 15.36 -69.65 57.46
N ALA A 767 15.87 -68.42 57.38
CA ALA A 767 15.05 -67.23 57.17
C ALA A 767 14.45 -67.18 55.75
N VAL A 768 15.18 -67.64 54.73
CA VAL A 768 14.64 -67.82 53.37
C VAL A 768 13.51 -68.86 53.37
N ALA A 769 13.71 -70.01 54.04
CA ALA A 769 12.70 -71.06 54.14
C ALA A 769 11.40 -70.56 54.81
N GLN A 770 11.53 -69.76 55.87
CA GLN A 770 10.39 -69.16 56.57
C GLN A 770 9.65 -68.15 55.69
N ALA A 771 10.37 -67.25 55.00
CA ALA A 771 9.76 -66.28 54.10
C ALA A 771 9.00 -66.97 52.95
N MET A 772 9.58 -68.01 52.34
CA MET A 772 8.92 -68.80 51.29
C MET A 772 7.73 -69.61 51.82
N GLN A 773 7.82 -70.17 53.02
CA GLN A 773 6.68 -70.85 53.66
C GLN A 773 5.51 -69.89 53.90
N GLN A 774 5.79 -68.68 54.39
CA GLN A 774 4.77 -67.64 54.61
C GLN A 774 4.17 -67.15 53.29
N ALA A 775 4.99 -67.08 52.23
CA ALA A 775 4.52 -66.87 50.87
C ALA A 775 3.74 -68.06 50.30
N GLY A 776 3.60 -69.18 51.02
CA GLY A 776 2.74 -70.31 50.66
C GLY A 776 3.35 -71.33 49.70
N PHE A 777 4.68 -71.44 49.63
CA PHE A 777 5.34 -72.54 48.92
C PHE A 777 5.18 -73.88 49.66
N ALA A 778 5.26 -74.99 48.93
CA ALA A 778 5.34 -76.30 49.54
C ALA A 778 6.76 -76.60 50.04
N ALA A 779 6.88 -77.44 51.07
CA ALA A 779 8.16 -77.80 51.68
C ALA A 779 9.17 -78.38 50.67
N GLN A 780 8.71 -79.17 49.69
CA GLN A 780 9.56 -79.71 48.62
C GLN A 780 10.15 -78.62 47.72
N GLU A 781 9.33 -77.64 47.30
CA GLU A 781 9.78 -76.52 46.47
C GLU A 781 10.81 -75.65 47.20
N VAL A 782 10.57 -75.40 48.50
CA VAL A 782 11.52 -74.69 49.36
C VAL A 782 12.82 -75.49 49.51
N ALA A 783 12.74 -76.80 49.73
CA ALA A 783 13.93 -77.65 49.88
C ALA A 783 14.82 -77.60 48.63
N SER A 784 14.24 -77.75 47.43
CA SER A 784 14.96 -77.62 46.15
C SER A 784 15.53 -76.22 45.94
N ALA A 785 14.78 -75.17 46.29
CA ALA A 785 15.24 -73.79 46.15
C ALA A 785 16.41 -73.48 47.10
N LEU A 786 16.37 -73.95 48.36
CA LEU A 786 17.47 -73.81 49.31
C LEU A 786 18.71 -74.56 48.85
N GLN A 787 18.57 -75.78 48.32
CA GLN A 787 19.69 -76.54 47.73
C GLN A 787 20.36 -75.76 46.59
N SER A 788 19.56 -75.11 45.73
CA SER A 788 20.08 -74.29 44.63
C SER A 788 20.87 -73.08 45.09
N VAL A 789 20.53 -72.48 46.24
CA VAL A 789 21.08 -71.19 46.69
C VAL A 789 22.22 -71.37 47.71
N PHE A 790 22.05 -72.30 48.65
CA PHE A 790 23.00 -72.56 49.74
C PHE A 790 23.87 -73.79 49.50
N GLY A 791 23.67 -74.49 48.37
CA GLY A 791 24.42 -75.68 47.99
C GLY A 791 23.94 -76.96 48.68
N ASN A 792 24.72 -78.03 48.57
CA ASN A 792 24.39 -79.37 49.08
C ASN A 792 24.67 -79.54 50.59
N ASP A 793 24.28 -78.57 51.42
CA ASP A 793 24.33 -78.70 52.88
C ASP A 793 23.01 -79.26 53.40
N ALA A 794 22.92 -80.59 53.44
CA ALA A 794 21.73 -81.31 53.91
C ALA A 794 21.36 -80.93 55.36
N ALA A 795 22.33 -80.58 56.22
CA ALA A 795 22.05 -80.22 57.61
C ALA A 795 21.41 -78.82 57.70
N ALA A 796 21.94 -77.86 56.94
CA ALA A 796 21.37 -76.51 56.88
C ALA A 796 19.95 -76.52 56.29
N ILE A 797 19.71 -77.29 55.21
CA ILE A 797 18.39 -77.43 54.59
C ILE A 797 17.42 -78.15 55.53
N ALA A 798 17.83 -79.25 56.17
CA ALA A 798 17.00 -79.97 57.14
C ALA A 798 16.59 -79.07 58.32
N SER A 799 17.54 -78.33 58.89
CA SER A 799 17.28 -77.38 59.98
C SER A 799 16.34 -76.25 59.55
N ALA A 800 16.51 -75.72 58.33
CA ALA A 800 15.65 -74.71 57.75
C ALA A 800 14.21 -75.23 57.55
N LEU A 801 14.03 -76.45 57.02
CA LEU A 801 12.71 -77.07 56.82
C LEU A 801 12.03 -77.43 58.13
N GLN A 802 12.78 -77.97 59.10
CA GLN A 802 12.26 -78.25 60.44
C GLN A 802 11.72 -76.97 61.08
N THR A 803 12.48 -75.88 61.00
CA THR A 803 12.12 -74.60 61.62
C THR A 803 10.95 -73.92 60.89
N ALA A 804 10.91 -73.95 59.54
CA ALA A 804 9.88 -73.26 58.77
C ALA A 804 8.54 -74.01 58.73
N TYR A 805 8.55 -75.34 58.70
CA TYR A 805 7.34 -76.17 58.53
C TYR A 805 6.98 -77.03 59.75
N ASN A 806 7.81 -77.01 60.81
CA ASN A 806 7.65 -77.87 61.98
C ASN A 806 7.55 -79.36 61.61
N MET A 807 8.35 -79.78 60.62
CA MET A 807 8.37 -81.16 60.11
C MET A 807 9.20 -82.08 61.00
N GLY A 808 8.76 -83.34 61.12
CA GLY A 808 9.53 -84.39 61.79
C GLY A 808 10.70 -84.90 60.94
N ALA A 809 11.67 -85.56 61.59
CA ALA A 809 12.88 -86.05 60.94
C ALA A 809 12.59 -87.02 59.77
N ASP A 810 11.60 -87.91 59.90
CA ASP A 810 11.19 -88.84 58.84
C ASP A 810 10.69 -88.11 57.58
N GLN A 811 9.93 -87.02 57.75
CA GLN A 811 9.38 -86.26 56.63
C GLN A 811 10.47 -85.47 55.90
N ILE A 812 11.44 -84.93 56.63
CA ILE A 812 12.60 -84.23 56.06
C ILE A 812 13.54 -85.22 55.37
N GLN A 813 13.70 -86.45 55.90
CA GLN A 813 14.49 -87.49 55.27
C GLN A 813 13.94 -87.85 53.88
N GLY A 814 12.63 -88.01 53.76
CA GLY A 814 11.96 -88.21 52.47
C GLY A 814 12.21 -87.05 51.50
N LEU A 815 11.97 -85.80 51.94
CA LEU A 815 12.19 -84.61 51.12
C LEU A 815 13.65 -84.44 50.65
N LEU A 816 14.63 -84.67 51.53
CA LEU A 816 16.04 -84.59 51.16
C LEU A 816 16.41 -85.68 50.13
N GLY A 817 15.85 -86.88 50.27
CA GLY A 817 16.00 -87.93 49.28
C GLY A 817 15.39 -87.54 47.92
N ASP A 818 14.19 -86.96 47.94
CA ASP A 818 13.47 -86.53 46.73
C ASP A 818 14.19 -85.42 45.95
N ILE A 819 14.96 -84.56 46.63
CA ILE A 819 15.81 -83.53 46.01
C ILE A 819 17.24 -84.02 45.73
N GLY A 820 17.50 -85.32 45.88
CA GLY A 820 18.72 -85.99 45.39
C GLY A 820 19.88 -86.09 46.38
N PHE A 821 19.65 -85.88 47.69
CA PHE A 821 20.67 -86.21 48.69
C PHE A 821 20.79 -87.72 48.87
N SER A 822 22.03 -88.22 48.91
CA SER A 822 22.27 -89.63 49.23
C SER A 822 21.96 -89.94 50.69
N ALA A 823 21.62 -91.20 50.98
CA ALA A 823 21.35 -91.66 52.33
C ALA A 823 22.52 -91.38 53.30
N ASP A 824 23.77 -91.43 52.82
CA ASP A 824 24.96 -91.10 53.64
C ASP A 824 24.99 -89.60 54.00
N GLN A 825 24.74 -88.71 53.02
CA GLN A 825 24.67 -87.27 53.27
C GLN A 825 23.53 -86.90 54.23
N ILE A 826 22.37 -87.54 54.09
CA ILE A 826 21.23 -87.35 54.99
C ILE A 826 21.57 -87.86 56.40
N GLY A 827 22.15 -89.05 56.50
CA GLY A 827 22.52 -89.67 57.78
C GLY A 827 23.54 -88.84 58.56
N GLN A 828 24.60 -88.37 57.89
CA GLN A 828 25.62 -87.49 58.50
C GLN A 828 25.03 -86.13 58.91
N ALA A 829 24.19 -85.53 58.06
CA ALA A 829 23.50 -84.28 58.39
C ALA A 829 22.61 -84.41 59.63
N PHE A 830 21.82 -85.48 59.69
CA PHE A 830 20.90 -85.73 60.78
C PHE A 830 21.61 -86.01 62.11
N GLN A 831 22.74 -86.73 62.08
CA GLN A 831 23.60 -86.92 63.24
C GLN A 831 24.10 -85.58 63.81
N SER A 832 24.44 -84.62 62.95
CA SER A 832 24.94 -83.31 63.36
C SER A 832 23.89 -82.40 64.00
N LEU A 833 22.60 -82.61 63.70
CA LEU A 833 21.49 -81.80 64.22
C LEU A 833 21.03 -82.21 65.63
N GLY A 834 21.32 -83.44 66.08
CA GLY A 834 21.01 -83.91 67.42
C GLY A 834 19.54 -84.33 67.65
N GLY A 835 19.23 -84.85 68.84
CA GLY A 835 17.87 -85.26 69.23
C GLY A 835 17.27 -86.34 68.33
N ASP A 836 15.98 -86.23 68.03
CA ASP A 836 15.23 -87.18 67.18
C ASP A 836 15.84 -87.32 65.75
N PHE A 837 16.53 -86.30 65.25
CA PHE A 837 17.27 -86.38 63.98
C PHE A 837 18.49 -87.28 64.13
N ALA A 838 19.27 -87.16 65.21
CA ALA A 838 20.45 -88.00 65.38
C ALA A 838 20.10 -89.48 65.54
N ASP A 839 18.96 -89.80 66.16
CA ASP A 839 18.48 -91.17 66.28
C ASP A 839 18.17 -91.77 64.90
N LEU A 840 17.44 -91.04 64.04
CA LEU A 840 17.15 -91.47 62.68
C LEU A 840 18.40 -91.47 61.78
N GLY A 841 19.29 -90.48 61.93
CA GLY A 841 20.56 -90.41 61.22
C GLY A 841 21.48 -91.58 61.53
N ASN A 842 21.57 -91.96 62.81
CA ASN A 842 22.29 -93.17 63.24
C ASN A 842 21.67 -94.44 62.65
N GLN A 843 20.33 -94.54 62.56
CA GLN A 843 19.67 -95.68 61.92
C GLN A 843 19.99 -95.78 60.42
N ILE A 844 19.97 -94.65 59.70
CA ILE A 844 20.31 -94.58 58.28
C ILE A 844 21.77 -94.99 58.07
N LEU A 845 22.71 -94.42 58.83
CA LEU A 845 24.14 -94.75 58.74
C LEU A 845 24.42 -96.21 59.15
N HIS A 846 23.74 -96.73 60.17
CA HIS A 846 23.84 -98.13 60.58
C HIS A 846 23.35 -99.07 59.48
N GLY A 847 22.29 -98.70 58.75
CA GLY A 847 21.80 -99.42 57.57
C GLY A 847 22.67 -99.30 56.31
N LEU A 848 23.60 -98.35 56.25
CA LEU A 848 24.56 -98.19 55.15
C LEU A 848 25.88 -98.91 55.40
N ASP A 849 26.22 -99.19 56.66
CA ASP A 849 27.40 -99.97 57.04
C ASP A 849 27.21 -101.46 56.67
N PRO A 850 27.98 -102.00 55.70
CA PRO A 850 27.83 -103.37 55.24
C PRO A 850 28.06 -104.43 56.32
N SER A 851 28.70 -104.08 57.44
CA SER A 851 28.90 -104.99 58.58
C SER A 851 27.60 -105.26 59.37
N ASN A 852 26.58 -104.42 59.20
CA ASN A 852 25.27 -104.55 59.85
C ASN A 852 24.20 -105.14 58.93
N TRP A 853 24.52 -105.40 57.65
CA TRP A 853 23.60 -106.05 56.74
C TRP A 853 23.40 -107.52 57.15
N PRO A 854 22.17 -108.04 57.15
CA PRO A 854 21.94 -109.45 57.39
C PRO A 854 22.75 -110.25 56.37
N ASN A 855 23.70 -111.04 56.86
CA ASN A 855 24.55 -111.89 56.04
C ASN A 855 23.64 -112.74 55.13
N PRO A 856 23.67 -112.56 53.79
CA PRO A 856 22.87 -113.39 52.89
C PRO A 856 23.33 -114.86 52.92
N PHE A 857 24.47 -115.14 53.55
CA PHE A 857 25.01 -116.46 53.81
C PHE A 857 25.10 -116.72 55.31
N GLY A 858 23.95 -116.97 55.94
CA GLY A 858 23.92 -117.50 57.31
C GLY A 858 24.80 -118.75 57.45
N GLY A 859 25.86 -118.66 58.26
CA GLY A 859 26.52 -119.80 58.90
C GLY A 859 27.46 -120.67 58.05
N GLY A 860 28.76 -120.61 58.38
CA GLY A 860 29.63 -121.79 58.47
C GLY A 860 30.38 -122.27 57.21
N GLY A 861 31.70 -122.05 57.22
CA GLY A 861 32.67 -123.08 56.84
C GLY A 861 33.10 -123.25 55.36
N ILE A 862 34.42 -123.06 55.18
CA ILE A 862 35.33 -123.80 54.26
C ILE A 862 35.28 -123.44 52.77
N PHE A 863 36.48 -123.48 52.16
CA PHE A 863 36.91 -123.25 50.76
C PHE A 863 37.22 -121.79 50.43
N GLY A 864 38.47 -121.35 50.18
CA GLY A 864 39.67 -122.06 49.77
C GLY A 864 39.92 -121.87 48.27
N GLY A 865 40.75 -120.89 47.92
CA GLY A 865 41.63 -120.87 46.75
C GLY A 865 41.01 -120.72 45.35
N GLY A 866 41.46 -119.68 44.63
CA GLY A 866 41.68 -119.78 43.19
C GLY A 866 40.86 -118.84 42.31
N GLY A 867 41.43 -117.66 42.04
CA GLY A 867 41.59 -117.07 40.70
C GLY A 867 40.40 -116.95 39.75
N GLY A 868 40.08 -115.68 39.43
CA GLY A 868 39.83 -115.29 38.04
C GLY A 868 38.43 -114.74 37.71
N GLY A 869 38.35 -113.41 37.63
CA GLY A 869 37.80 -112.77 36.42
C GLY A 869 36.36 -112.23 36.46
N ILE A 870 36.29 -110.89 36.51
CA ILE A 870 35.47 -109.98 35.68
C ILE A 870 33.97 -110.29 35.52
N PHE A 871 33.09 -109.47 36.10
CA PHE A 871 31.84 -108.89 35.55
C PHE A 871 31.32 -107.89 36.62
N GLY A 872 31.07 -106.59 36.42
CA GLY A 872 30.85 -105.82 35.19
C GLY A 872 29.35 -105.75 34.88
N GLY A 873 28.61 -104.81 35.48
CA GLY A 873 27.23 -104.50 35.10
C GLY A 873 26.41 -103.89 36.23
N GLY A 874 26.26 -102.57 36.23
CA GLY A 874 25.45 -101.81 37.19
C GLY A 874 23.95 -102.07 37.03
N PHE A 875 23.24 -101.95 38.15
CA PHE A 875 21.79 -101.85 38.24
C PHE A 875 21.41 -100.40 38.63
N PRO A 876 20.20 -99.97 38.25
CA PRO A 876 19.80 -98.57 38.09
C PRO A 876 19.56 -97.84 39.41
#